data_AF-A0A150PLP9-F1
#
_entry.id   AF-A0A150PLP9-F1
#
_cell.length_a   1.000
_cell.length_b   1.000
_cell.length_c   1.000
_cell.angle_alpha   90.00
_cell.angle_beta   90.00
_cell.angle_gamma   90.00
#
_symmetry.space_group_name_H-M   'P 1'
#
loop_
_entity.id
_entity.type
_entity.pdbx_description
1 polymer ?
#
loop_
_entity_poly.entity_id
_entity_poly.type
_entity_poly.pdbx_seq_one_letter_code
_entity_poly.pdbx_strand_id
1 'polypeptide(L)'
;MAGCGGEDTPSSIAAPASNPPQAAKTYGREVKGGRVHKGRDIALPATRSLNAADVLPLVKDELKVALGPLTARDFETASQHVERTPARATLSHVSYRQVRDGVPIFGTYLNLTLRADRNGGSKLAASSHHLYQDAAVDTEDKVGEERANALARQVLRAQPDARVAKAERVIRPIAGALQMVWDISLAGRHERVLVIANGPSAGRVLTIDDRVFEVVSGSVSGFTVSGGAPGASGGTVAQTSLPHTRVTGPGTLVHADAAGAFSVDVPLGSPLQATLNGRAATVENVSGPNLVAAAAAAPGAGLVFSSAGAGEQEIAQTTAYRYVDAARSFLEANGLAPDALGEPLPTNVNLNDFCNAYYDPGAISINFFLSGGGCNNSAIDSVIAHEYGHFVDDRFGGIYDGGLSEGWGDTLACLLLKDPLVGGGITDDGGLIRTCDNDYVYPPGGWDEAHSLGQSWAGFVWHARANLIGELGEAAGDALARALVLPSFPSNAPDIPTAVREVFLRDDDDGNLENGTLHWGPLWASAQLHGLTFALTTDVTPPGQVTDLTAVDAGATSAVVQFTSPGDDGLEGTPTAYEIGWSLYPLDDSNFSSAKLTSAPPAQPAGWLVQAQIDGLPPTATVYVAMRAVDEAGNVGPVSNNVQVTTEGGVVVYSEGFEGDSGGWSSDGLWHITTRRASEGERSFWYGLEETGTYDTGSTNAGTLTLPVIDLTGVSSPFLVVDQFIHVEGGLYYDAATIVVTDIDDPGNVAVFPRTTSWTNGTFEPRFESLAGFADRRITIAFSFDTIDGAINDFEGWYIDNVRVVGEETTSCAHGKCEQGGPLDPACDPCVASVCAFDSYCCEVAWDAACVDEVATICGETCEADTCGDGVCGEGEDCGSCSLDCGSCPTCEHEVCDPGAPLDPACDPCAQAVCAADPYCCSNEWDRVCVEQAANTCGVVCQDACEHDLCSPGGALDSQCDPCVSAVCAADPYCCNNSWDRACVEQAANTCGLTCTQACSHDLCSAGEGLDPACDPCASAVCAADPYCCNNAWDARCVDQAASACGLSCGCSHDVCDTGVALDAGCDWCVSEVCAQDPYCCNNAWD
;
A
#
# COMPACT_ATOMS: atom_id res chain seq x y z
N MET A 1 28.40 45.99 55.72
CA MET A 1 29.46 46.38 56.68
C MET A 1 29.91 45.13 57.43
N ALA A 2 31.22 44.83 57.33
CA ALA A 2 32.08 43.97 58.17
C ALA A 2 31.54 42.60 58.65
N GLY A 3 32.23 41.47 58.48
CA GLY A 3 33.61 41.20 58.08
C GLY A 3 34.07 39.85 58.68
N CYS A 4 34.66 39.02 57.81
CA CYS A 4 35.75 38.05 58.01
C CYS A 4 35.82 37.11 59.24
N GLY A 5 35.99 35.82 58.96
CA GLY A 5 37.21 35.11 59.38
C GLY A 5 37.06 33.73 60.02
N GLY A 6 37.56 32.69 59.32
CA GLY A 6 38.64 31.85 59.88
C GLY A 6 38.31 30.49 60.48
N GLU A 7 38.48 29.46 59.63
CA GLU A 7 39.32 28.27 59.83
C GLU A 7 39.04 27.19 60.92
N ASP A 8 38.96 25.96 60.39
CA ASP A 8 39.57 24.71 60.85
C ASP A 8 39.27 24.12 62.23
N THR A 9 38.61 22.95 62.22
CA THR A 9 39.10 21.77 62.94
C THR A 9 38.81 20.46 62.19
N PRO A 10 39.65 19.41 62.37
CA PRO A 10 39.82 18.32 61.43
C PRO A 10 39.16 16.99 61.85
N SER A 11 39.15 16.07 60.89
CA SER A 11 38.79 14.65 60.96
C SER A 11 39.28 13.88 62.20
N SER A 12 38.39 13.09 62.80
CA SER A 12 38.52 11.65 63.09
C SER A 12 37.90 11.22 64.43
N ILE A 13 36.73 10.60 64.36
CA ILE A 13 36.40 9.46 65.25
C ILE A 13 36.21 8.27 64.31
N ALA A 14 37.06 7.28 64.53
CA ALA A 14 37.20 6.08 63.74
C ALA A 14 35.87 5.32 63.56
N ALA A 15 35.72 4.72 62.39
CA ALA A 15 34.77 3.66 62.12
C ALA A 15 34.85 2.55 63.17
N PRO A 16 33.73 1.95 63.61
CA PRO A 16 33.78 0.57 64.04
C PRO A 16 33.94 -0.29 62.80
N ALA A 17 35.17 -0.75 62.57
CA ALA A 17 35.43 -1.88 61.69
C ALA A 17 34.69 -3.11 62.22
N SER A 18 33.82 -3.66 61.37
CA SER A 18 33.74 -5.07 60.97
C SER A 18 32.30 -5.39 60.60
N ASN A 19 32.09 -5.91 59.38
CA ASN A 19 30.94 -6.75 59.12
C ASN A 19 30.83 -7.74 60.29
N PRO A 20 29.64 -7.93 60.89
CA PRO A 20 29.49 -9.05 61.82
C PRO A 20 29.97 -10.30 61.08
N PRO A 21 30.68 -11.23 61.75
CA PRO A 21 30.99 -12.51 61.12
C PRO A 21 29.67 -13.03 60.54
N GLN A 22 29.64 -13.36 59.24
CA GLN A 22 28.47 -13.99 58.63
C GLN A 22 28.07 -15.10 59.58
N ALA A 23 26.93 -14.93 60.26
CA ALA A 23 26.44 -15.94 61.17
C ALA A 23 26.36 -17.21 60.32
N ALA A 24 27.04 -18.27 60.76
CA ALA A 24 26.99 -19.54 60.05
C ALA A 24 25.50 -19.85 59.81
N LYS A 25 25.13 -20.11 58.55
CA LYS A 25 23.75 -20.41 58.21
C LYS A 25 23.30 -21.55 59.13
N THR A 26 22.25 -21.33 59.90
CA THR A 26 21.65 -22.35 60.78
C THR A 26 20.72 -23.29 60.00
N TYR A 27 20.91 -23.37 58.69
CA TYR A 27 20.20 -24.25 57.78
C TYR A 27 21.17 -24.67 56.66
N GLY A 28 21.03 -25.91 56.19
CA GLY A 28 21.87 -26.43 55.11
C GLY A 28 21.50 -25.85 53.74
N ARG A 29 20.20 -25.67 53.49
CA ARG A 29 19.71 -25.16 52.20
C ARG A 29 18.35 -24.47 52.33
N GLU A 30 18.21 -23.29 51.72
CA GLU A 30 16.92 -22.64 51.50
C GLU A 30 16.38 -23.08 50.14
N VAL A 31 15.10 -23.48 50.08
CA VAL A 31 14.46 -23.98 48.87
C VAL A 31 13.16 -23.21 48.63
N LYS A 32 13.07 -22.57 47.46
CA LYS A 32 11.94 -21.76 47.02
C LYS A 32 11.52 -22.22 45.63
N GLY A 33 10.22 -22.24 45.35
CA GLY A 33 9.71 -22.48 44.01
C GLY A 33 8.33 -23.10 43.98
N GLY A 34 7.90 -23.49 42.80
CA GLY A 34 6.62 -24.17 42.59
C GLY A 34 6.56 -24.81 41.21
N ARG A 35 5.64 -25.75 41.02
CA ARG A 35 5.40 -26.38 39.73
C ARG A 35 4.01 -26.99 39.64
N VAL A 36 3.53 -27.12 38.42
CA VAL A 36 2.37 -27.94 38.05
C VAL A 36 2.85 -29.38 37.84
N HIS A 37 2.10 -30.36 38.35
CA HIS A 37 2.48 -31.78 38.27
C HIS A 37 1.57 -32.50 37.27
N LYS A 38 2.17 -33.29 36.37
CA LYS A 38 1.46 -34.00 35.29
C LYS A 38 1.16 -35.47 35.59
N GLY A 39 1.48 -36.02 36.77
CA GLY A 39 1.01 -37.36 37.10
C GLY A 39 1.55 -38.01 38.37
N ARG A 40 0.62 -38.49 39.21
CA ARG A 40 0.30 -39.89 39.53
C ARG A 40 -1.01 -39.90 40.32
N ASP A 41 -1.77 -41.00 40.32
CA ASP A 41 -2.90 -41.16 41.24
C ASP A 41 -2.36 -41.28 42.67
N ILE A 42 -2.76 -40.37 43.55
CA ILE A 42 -2.43 -40.40 44.97
C ILE A 42 -3.70 -40.83 45.73
N ALA A 43 -3.68 -42.04 46.28
CA ALA A 43 -4.77 -42.51 47.13
C ALA A 43 -4.74 -41.75 48.47
N LEU A 44 -5.45 -40.62 48.54
CA LEU A 44 -5.69 -39.94 49.80
C LEU A 44 -6.90 -40.58 50.50
N PRO A 45 -6.79 -40.97 51.79
CA PRO A 45 -7.96 -41.37 52.55
C PRO A 45 -8.93 -40.18 52.61
N ALA A 46 -10.23 -40.44 52.46
CA ALA A 46 -11.28 -39.43 52.52
C ALA A 46 -11.43 -38.88 53.95
N THR A 47 -10.52 -37.99 54.37
CA THR A 47 -10.54 -37.32 55.67
C THR A 47 -10.72 -35.82 55.48
N ARG A 48 -11.45 -35.19 56.41
CA ARG A 48 -11.79 -33.76 56.37
C ARG A 48 -10.63 -32.84 56.81
N SER A 49 -9.54 -33.43 57.32
CA SER A 49 -8.33 -32.76 57.77
C SER A 49 -7.13 -33.51 57.16
N LEU A 50 -6.45 -32.86 56.21
CA LEU A 50 -5.31 -33.41 55.50
C LEU A 50 -4.03 -32.94 56.19
N ASN A 51 -3.57 -33.68 57.21
CA ASN A 51 -2.36 -33.29 57.94
C ASN A 51 -1.10 -33.72 57.20
N ALA A 52 0.03 -33.08 57.54
CA ALA A 52 1.31 -33.35 56.88
C ALA A 52 1.74 -34.84 56.94
N ALA A 53 1.35 -35.55 58.00
CA ALA A 53 1.64 -36.98 58.16
C ALA A 53 0.95 -37.87 57.12
N ASP A 54 -0.22 -37.46 56.63
CA ASP A 54 -1.01 -38.23 55.67
C ASP A 54 -0.62 -37.89 54.23
N VAL A 55 -0.24 -36.63 53.98
CA VAL A 55 -0.02 -36.11 52.62
C VAL A 55 1.44 -36.17 52.20
N LEU A 56 2.38 -35.76 53.06
CA LEU A 56 3.79 -35.60 52.66
C LEU A 56 4.47 -36.91 52.26
N PRO A 57 4.21 -38.09 52.88
CA PRO A 57 4.77 -39.34 52.40
C PRO A 57 4.36 -39.69 50.97
N LEU A 58 3.16 -39.28 50.56
CA LEU A 58 2.56 -39.62 49.26
C LEU A 58 3.07 -38.73 48.13
N VAL A 59 3.39 -37.47 48.43
CA VAL A 59 3.95 -36.51 47.45
C VAL A 59 5.48 -36.45 47.47
N LYS A 60 6.13 -37.26 48.32
CA LYS A 60 7.58 -37.15 48.61
C LYS A 60 8.46 -37.31 47.38
N ASP A 61 8.13 -38.23 46.49
CA ASP A 61 8.91 -38.48 45.28
C ASP A 61 8.81 -37.31 44.30
N GLU A 62 7.61 -36.74 44.15
CA GLU A 62 7.39 -35.56 43.32
C GLU A 62 8.11 -34.34 43.90
N LEU A 63 8.03 -34.15 45.21
CA LEU A 63 8.63 -33.00 45.91
C LEU A 63 10.02 -33.27 46.46
N LYS A 64 10.73 -34.29 45.96
CA LYS A 64 12.01 -34.75 46.51
C LYS A 64 13.04 -33.63 46.66
N VAL A 65 13.10 -32.71 45.69
CA VAL A 65 14.01 -31.55 45.71
C VAL A 65 13.59 -30.52 46.77
N ALA A 66 12.28 -30.29 46.92
CA ALA A 66 11.70 -29.34 47.85
C ALA A 66 11.81 -29.81 49.31
N LEU A 67 11.41 -31.06 49.57
CA LEU A 67 11.37 -31.64 50.91
C LEU A 67 12.76 -32.08 51.38
N GLY A 68 13.60 -32.63 50.51
CA GLY A 68 14.93 -33.11 50.89
C GLY A 68 14.87 -34.04 52.11
N PRO A 69 15.56 -33.72 53.23
CA PRO A 69 15.53 -34.51 54.47
C PRO A 69 14.29 -34.28 55.35
N LEU A 70 13.44 -33.28 55.04
CA LEU A 70 12.30 -32.91 55.86
C LEU A 70 11.24 -34.03 55.91
N THR A 71 10.58 -34.13 57.06
CA THR A 71 9.56 -35.12 57.38
C THR A 71 8.26 -34.44 57.78
N ALA A 72 7.16 -35.20 57.90
CA ALA A 72 5.89 -34.66 58.37
C ALA A 72 5.93 -33.98 59.76
N ARG A 73 6.93 -34.28 60.60
CA ARG A 73 7.11 -33.63 61.91
C ARG A 73 7.65 -32.21 61.81
N ASP A 74 8.23 -31.85 60.67
CA ASP A 74 8.76 -30.53 60.40
C ASP A 74 7.67 -29.59 59.86
N PHE A 75 6.39 -30.00 59.91
CA PHE A 75 5.27 -29.24 59.37
C PHE A 75 4.08 -29.24 60.31
N GLU A 76 3.41 -28.10 60.38
CA GLU A 76 2.06 -27.96 60.96
C GLU A 76 1.08 -27.49 59.88
N THR A 77 -0.19 -27.87 60.01
CA THR A 77 -1.24 -27.42 59.08
C THR A 77 -1.54 -25.94 59.32
N ALA A 78 -1.29 -25.10 58.32
CA ALA A 78 -1.53 -23.66 58.39
C ALA A 78 -2.96 -23.32 57.94
N SER A 79 -3.41 -23.87 56.83
CA SER A 79 -4.78 -23.71 56.34
C SER A 79 -5.18 -24.86 55.41
N GLN A 80 -6.49 -25.10 55.32
CA GLN A 80 -7.07 -26.04 54.37
C GLN A 80 -8.36 -25.46 53.81
N HIS A 81 -8.49 -25.46 52.49
CA HIS A 81 -9.68 -25.03 51.77
C HIS A 81 -10.07 -26.08 50.74
N VAL A 82 -11.37 -26.32 50.58
CA VAL A 82 -11.89 -27.25 49.56
C VAL A 82 -12.91 -26.50 48.73
N GLU A 83 -12.67 -26.45 47.42
CA GLU A 83 -13.53 -25.80 46.45
C GLU A 83 -14.06 -26.80 45.42
N ARG A 84 -15.25 -26.51 44.88
CA ARG A 84 -15.79 -27.22 43.71
C ARG A 84 -15.73 -26.30 42.51
N THR A 85 -15.07 -26.75 41.46
CA THR A 85 -14.98 -26.00 40.22
C THR A 85 -16.30 -26.07 39.44
N PRO A 86 -16.57 -25.12 38.53
CA PRO A 86 -17.74 -25.15 37.65
C PRO A 86 -17.86 -26.46 36.84
N ALA A 87 -16.74 -27.08 36.50
CA ALA A 87 -16.64 -28.38 35.84
C ALA A 87 -16.89 -29.59 36.79
N ARG A 88 -17.44 -29.36 37.99
CA ARG A 88 -17.74 -30.35 39.05
C ARG A 88 -16.52 -31.11 39.58
N ALA A 89 -15.30 -30.63 39.36
CA ALA A 89 -14.10 -31.19 40.01
C ALA A 89 -13.97 -30.63 41.43
N THR A 90 -13.52 -31.44 42.39
CA THR A 90 -13.22 -30.96 43.74
C THR A 90 -11.72 -30.73 43.86
N LEU A 91 -11.32 -29.52 44.23
CA LEU A 91 -9.95 -29.16 44.54
C LEU A 91 -9.79 -28.97 46.05
N SER A 92 -8.73 -29.54 46.61
CA SER A 92 -8.35 -29.34 48.01
C SER A 92 -7.01 -28.61 48.03
N HIS A 93 -7.02 -27.39 48.55
CA HIS A 93 -5.84 -26.57 48.78
C HIS A 93 -5.42 -26.75 50.23
N VAL A 94 -4.22 -27.26 50.45
CA VAL A 94 -3.67 -27.45 51.80
C VAL A 94 -2.36 -26.69 51.90
N SER A 95 -2.24 -25.86 52.93
CA SER A 95 -1.04 -25.13 53.25
C SER A 95 -0.45 -25.65 54.56
N TYR A 96 0.82 -26.00 54.53
CA TYR A 96 1.60 -26.33 55.73
C TYR A 96 2.62 -25.23 56.01
N ARG A 97 2.86 -24.95 57.28
CA ARG A 97 3.96 -24.11 57.73
C ARG A 97 5.06 -24.99 58.28
N GLN A 98 6.32 -24.65 57.98
CA GLN A 98 7.44 -25.40 58.54
C GLN A 98 7.63 -25.07 60.02
N VAL A 99 7.86 -26.10 60.83
CA VAL A 99 8.15 -25.99 62.26
C VAL A 99 9.48 -26.68 62.58
N ARG A 100 10.12 -26.25 63.67
CA ARG A 100 11.24 -26.95 64.30
C ARG A 100 10.93 -27.12 65.77
N ASP A 101 10.89 -28.37 66.24
CA ASP A 101 10.54 -28.72 67.64
C ASP A 101 9.22 -28.06 68.13
N GLY A 102 8.26 -27.89 67.22
CA GLY A 102 6.97 -27.25 67.50
C GLY A 102 6.97 -25.71 67.47
N VAL A 103 8.10 -25.07 67.13
CA VAL A 103 8.18 -23.61 66.91
C VAL A 103 8.06 -23.30 65.42
N PRO A 104 7.12 -22.45 64.99
CA PRO A 104 6.94 -22.10 63.59
C PRO A 104 8.11 -21.30 63.02
N ILE A 105 8.51 -21.61 61.79
CA ILE A 105 9.45 -20.81 61.01
C ILE A 105 8.68 -19.80 60.17
N PHE A 106 8.88 -18.51 60.46
CA PHE A 106 8.20 -17.41 59.81
C PHE A 106 8.46 -17.37 58.31
N GLY A 107 7.41 -17.06 57.55
CA GLY A 107 7.48 -16.92 56.08
C GLY A 107 7.64 -18.24 55.33
N THR A 108 7.68 -19.38 56.02
CA THR A 108 7.70 -20.69 55.36
C THR A 108 6.29 -21.15 55.00
N TYR A 109 6.19 -21.83 53.87
CA TYR A 109 4.95 -22.46 53.43
C TYR A 109 5.24 -23.66 52.53
N LEU A 110 4.33 -24.61 52.54
CA LEU A 110 4.22 -25.67 51.57
C LEU A 110 2.74 -25.78 51.18
N ASN A 111 2.40 -25.23 50.04
CA ASN A 111 1.07 -25.20 49.47
C ASN A 111 0.92 -26.33 48.46
N LEU A 112 -0.10 -27.15 48.63
CA LEU A 112 -0.44 -28.27 47.75
C LEU A 112 -1.88 -28.10 47.25
N THR A 113 -2.06 -28.21 45.95
CA THR A 113 -3.40 -28.30 45.34
C THR A 113 -3.62 -29.73 44.87
N LEU A 114 -4.65 -30.36 45.42
CA LEU A 114 -5.01 -31.74 45.17
C LEU A 114 -6.34 -31.79 44.42
N ARG A 115 -6.39 -32.50 43.30
CA ARG A 115 -7.60 -32.67 42.48
C ARG A 115 -8.21 -34.04 42.70
N ALA A 116 -9.46 -34.12 43.13
CA ALA A 116 -10.16 -35.39 43.29
C ALA A 116 -10.35 -36.09 41.94
N ASP A 117 -10.12 -37.41 41.90
CA ASP A 117 -10.45 -38.27 40.76
C ASP A 117 -11.85 -38.89 40.89
N ARG A 118 -12.34 -39.55 39.82
CA ARG A 118 -13.68 -40.17 39.80
C ARG A 118 -13.76 -41.49 40.59
N ASN A 119 -12.64 -42.05 41.02
CA ASN A 119 -12.52 -43.34 41.69
C ASN A 119 -12.24 -43.22 43.20
N GLY A 120 -12.28 -42.01 43.75
CA GLY A 120 -12.08 -41.73 45.19
C GLY A 120 -10.63 -41.43 45.60
N GLY A 121 -9.69 -41.34 44.66
CA GLY A 121 -8.34 -40.85 44.88
C GLY A 121 -8.19 -39.35 44.59
N SER A 122 -6.98 -38.82 44.74
CA SER A 122 -6.62 -37.43 44.44
C SER A 122 -5.31 -37.35 43.67
N LYS A 123 -5.13 -36.34 42.85
CA LYS A 123 -3.86 -36.08 42.13
C LYS A 123 -3.23 -34.80 42.66
N LEU A 124 -1.91 -34.79 42.86
CA LEU A 124 -1.21 -33.52 43.05
C LEU A 124 -1.26 -32.75 41.73
N ALA A 125 -1.94 -31.60 41.74
CA ALA A 125 -2.10 -30.77 40.57
C ALA A 125 -1.04 -29.65 40.55
N ALA A 126 -0.77 -29.04 41.70
CA ALA A 126 0.21 -27.98 41.82
C ALA A 126 0.85 -27.96 43.22
N SER A 127 2.08 -27.48 43.30
CA SER A 127 2.75 -27.20 44.57
C SER A 127 3.50 -25.88 44.52
N SER A 128 3.55 -25.17 45.64
CA SER A 128 4.34 -23.96 45.85
C SER A 128 4.96 -24.01 47.25
N HIS A 129 6.24 -23.65 47.40
CA HIS A 129 6.95 -23.82 48.65
C HIS A 129 8.07 -22.79 48.89
N HIS A 130 8.27 -22.47 50.16
CA HIS A 130 9.42 -21.77 50.72
C HIS A 130 9.81 -22.45 52.02
N LEU A 131 10.94 -23.17 52.03
CA LEU A 131 11.36 -24.08 53.10
C LEU A 131 12.86 -23.98 53.39
N TYR A 132 13.26 -24.37 54.59
CA TYR A 132 14.65 -24.47 55.03
C TYR A 132 15.02 -25.91 55.40
N GLN A 133 15.89 -26.55 54.63
CA GLN A 133 16.39 -27.90 54.91
C GLN A 133 17.51 -27.84 55.96
N ASP A 134 17.56 -28.85 56.83
CA ASP A 134 18.52 -28.98 57.93
C ASP A 134 18.55 -27.76 58.88
N ALA A 135 17.38 -27.26 59.28
CA ALA A 135 17.25 -26.16 60.23
C ALA A 135 17.82 -26.53 61.62
N ALA A 136 19.09 -26.20 61.84
CA ALA A 136 19.86 -26.39 63.05
C ALA A 136 19.77 -25.16 63.95
N VAL A 137 18.55 -24.86 64.42
CA VAL A 137 18.25 -23.74 65.31
C VAL A 137 17.99 -24.30 66.71
N ASP A 138 18.65 -23.73 67.72
CA ASP A 138 18.30 -24.00 69.12
C ASP A 138 16.87 -23.51 69.37
N THR A 139 16.05 -24.32 70.03
CA THR A 139 14.64 -24.03 70.33
C THR A 139 14.37 -23.93 71.83
N GLU A 140 15.43 -23.93 72.65
CA GLU A 140 15.32 -23.72 74.10
C GLU A 140 15.25 -22.22 74.42
N ASP A 141 14.30 -21.83 75.28
CA ASP A 141 14.09 -20.44 75.73
C ASP A 141 15.21 -20.02 76.72
N LYS A 142 16.26 -19.33 76.24
CA LYS A 142 17.29 -18.73 77.11
C LYS A 142 16.90 -17.34 77.61
N VAL A 143 16.03 -16.64 76.89
CA VAL A 143 15.31 -15.45 77.34
C VAL A 143 13.83 -15.81 77.49
N GLY A 144 13.36 -15.87 78.73
CA GLY A 144 11.95 -16.14 79.01
C GLY A 144 11.02 -14.99 78.58
N GLU A 145 9.76 -15.33 78.32
CA GLU A 145 8.72 -14.41 77.82
C GLU A 145 8.62 -13.11 78.62
N GLU A 146 8.62 -13.19 79.95
CA GLU A 146 8.48 -12.02 80.83
C GLU A 146 9.64 -11.03 80.66
N ARG A 147 10.86 -11.55 80.48
CA ARG A 147 12.05 -10.74 80.20
C ARG A 147 11.97 -10.13 78.80
N ALA A 148 11.48 -10.88 77.81
CA ALA A 148 11.30 -10.38 76.45
C ALA A 148 10.24 -9.27 76.37
N ASN A 149 9.11 -9.44 77.06
CA ASN A 149 8.06 -8.42 77.18
C ASN A 149 8.57 -7.13 77.82
N ALA A 150 9.40 -7.23 78.87
CA ALA A 150 10.04 -6.07 79.49
C ALA A 150 10.98 -5.33 78.52
N LEU A 151 11.77 -6.07 77.75
CA LEU A 151 12.67 -5.51 76.72
C LEU A 151 11.88 -4.81 75.60
N ALA A 152 10.76 -5.39 75.16
CA ALA A 152 9.89 -4.79 74.15
C ALA A 152 9.30 -3.45 74.59
N ARG A 153 8.78 -3.37 75.82
CA ARG A 153 8.29 -2.10 76.40
C ARG A 153 9.39 -1.05 76.50
N GLN A 154 10.59 -1.47 76.91
CA GLN A 154 11.74 -0.58 77.04
C GLN A 154 12.15 0.02 75.69
N VAL A 155 12.28 -0.82 74.65
CA VAL A 155 12.74 -0.36 73.32
C VAL A 155 11.73 0.57 72.66
N LEU A 156 10.42 0.32 72.84
CA LEU A 156 9.35 1.16 72.30
C LEU A 156 9.05 2.39 73.17
N ARG A 157 9.81 2.60 74.26
CA ARG A 157 9.57 3.65 75.27
C ARG A 157 8.11 3.66 75.73
N ALA A 158 7.52 2.48 75.88
CA ALA A 158 6.17 2.31 76.38
C ALA A 158 6.15 2.38 77.91
N GLN A 159 5.00 2.70 78.49
CA GLN A 159 4.82 2.65 79.95
C GLN A 159 5.13 1.23 80.46
N PRO A 160 5.70 1.06 81.67
CA PRO A 160 6.07 -0.26 82.20
C PRO A 160 4.92 -1.28 82.27
N ASP A 161 3.68 -0.78 82.38
CA ASP A 161 2.43 -1.55 82.43
C ASP A 161 1.71 -1.67 81.08
N ALA A 162 2.30 -1.19 79.98
CA ALA A 162 1.71 -1.29 78.66
C ALA A 162 1.32 -2.75 78.32
N ARG A 163 0.06 -2.95 77.96
CA ARG A 163 -0.49 -4.29 77.70
C ARG A 163 0.18 -4.91 76.47
N VAL A 164 0.70 -6.13 76.61
CA VAL A 164 1.18 -6.94 75.49
C VAL A 164 -0.05 -7.49 74.76
N ALA A 165 -0.20 -7.17 73.47
CA ALA A 165 -1.30 -7.66 72.65
C ALA A 165 -1.03 -9.09 72.16
N LYS A 166 0.23 -9.39 71.82
CA LYS A 166 0.68 -10.71 71.40
C LYS A 166 2.16 -10.88 71.76
N ALA A 167 2.53 -12.06 72.25
CA ALA A 167 3.91 -12.52 72.37
C ALA A 167 3.96 -13.95 71.84
N GLU A 168 4.57 -14.15 70.67
CA GLU A 168 4.64 -15.45 70.02
C GLU A 168 6.08 -15.90 69.84
N ARG A 169 6.35 -17.18 70.09
CA ARG A 169 7.64 -17.80 69.78
C ARG A 169 7.66 -18.17 68.31
N VAL A 170 8.63 -17.63 67.57
CA VAL A 170 8.77 -17.87 66.14
C VAL A 170 10.23 -17.88 65.73
N ILE A 171 10.60 -18.71 64.77
CA ILE A 171 11.93 -18.72 64.16
C ILE A 171 11.91 -17.81 62.94
N ARG A 172 12.83 -16.85 62.84
CA ARG A 172 12.91 -15.90 61.71
C ARG A 172 14.32 -15.89 61.09
N PRO A 173 14.44 -15.70 59.77
CA PRO A 173 15.73 -15.41 59.15
C PRO A 173 16.18 -14.00 59.53
N ILE A 174 17.27 -13.89 60.28
CA ILE A 174 17.86 -12.62 60.74
C ILE A 174 19.34 -12.64 60.37
N ALA A 175 19.77 -11.66 59.57
CA ALA A 175 21.15 -11.54 59.09
C ALA A 175 21.71 -12.83 58.45
N GLY A 176 20.88 -13.52 57.67
CA GLY A 176 21.29 -14.73 56.91
C GLY A 176 21.24 -16.05 57.67
N ALA A 177 20.88 -16.05 58.97
CA ALA A 177 20.68 -17.26 59.78
C ALA A 177 19.26 -17.31 60.36
N LEU A 178 18.69 -18.50 60.53
CA LEU A 178 17.47 -18.70 61.29
C LEU A 178 17.76 -18.56 62.79
N GLN A 179 16.98 -17.72 63.47
CA GLN A 179 17.07 -17.46 64.91
C GLN A 179 15.69 -17.55 65.54
N MET A 180 15.60 -18.16 66.72
CA MET A 180 14.36 -18.15 67.52
C MET A 180 14.21 -16.79 68.20
N VAL A 181 13.03 -16.20 68.09
CA VAL A 181 12.70 -14.90 68.68
C VAL A 181 11.33 -14.93 69.35
N TRP A 182 11.16 -14.04 70.32
CA TRP A 182 9.85 -13.58 70.76
C TRP A 182 9.39 -12.44 69.87
N ASP A 183 8.31 -12.65 69.11
CA ASP A 183 7.64 -11.65 68.29
C ASP A 183 6.51 -11.01 69.10
N ILE A 184 6.76 -9.78 69.55
CA ILE A 184 5.97 -9.10 70.56
C ILE A 184 5.31 -7.85 69.97
N SER A 185 4.00 -7.73 70.16
CA SER A 185 3.23 -6.51 69.85
C SER A 185 2.62 -5.95 71.14
N LEU A 186 2.58 -4.63 71.24
CA LEU A 186 1.92 -3.93 72.36
C LEU A 186 0.57 -3.39 71.90
N ALA A 187 -0.44 -3.45 72.77
CA ALA A 187 -1.78 -2.96 72.46
C ALA A 187 -1.74 -1.46 72.14
N GLY A 188 -2.33 -1.07 71.01
CA GLY A 188 -2.37 0.33 70.55
C GLY A 188 -1.05 0.84 69.98
N ARG A 189 -0.11 -0.04 69.62
CA ARG A 189 1.14 0.29 68.93
C ARG A 189 1.19 -0.45 67.59
N HIS A 190 1.76 0.21 66.58
CA HIS A 190 1.93 -0.36 65.24
C HIS A 190 3.29 -1.04 65.09
N GLU A 191 4.23 -0.79 66.00
CA GLU A 191 5.54 -1.41 66.01
C GLU A 191 5.51 -2.78 66.72
N ARG A 192 6.06 -3.80 66.06
CA ARG A 192 6.44 -5.07 66.67
C ARG A 192 7.89 -5.05 67.12
N VAL A 193 8.18 -5.85 68.13
CA VAL A 193 9.51 -6.03 68.68
C VAL A 193 9.87 -7.51 68.57
N LEU A 194 10.97 -7.81 67.89
CA LEU A 194 11.60 -9.12 67.96
C LEU A 194 12.69 -9.12 69.02
N VAL A 195 12.56 -9.99 70.02
CA VAL A 195 13.62 -10.23 71.01
C VAL A 195 14.22 -11.59 70.74
N ILE A 196 15.52 -11.64 70.44
CA ILE A 196 16.22 -12.90 70.17
C ILE A 196 16.20 -13.76 71.44
N ALA A 197 15.64 -14.97 71.33
CA ALA A 197 15.32 -15.83 72.47
C ALA A 197 16.51 -16.70 72.91
N ASN A 198 17.48 -16.97 72.03
CA ASN A 198 18.61 -17.85 72.30
C ASN A 198 19.86 -17.55 71.44
N GLY A 199 20.90 -18.38 71.61
CA GLY A 199 22.20 -18.21 70.97
C GLY A 199 23.04 -17.04 71.51
N PRO A 200 24.18 -16.72 70.88
CA PRO A 200 25.11 -15.68 71.35
C PRO A 200 24.54 -14.26 71.38
N SER A 201 23.42 -14.03 70.69
CA SER A 201 22.72 -12.73 70.62
C SER A 201 21.43 -12.70 71.45
N ALA A 202 21.22 -13.66 72.35
CA ALA A 202 20.06 -13.72 73.23
C ALA A 202 19.84 -12.38 73.97
N GLY A 203 18.62 -11.86 73.92
CA GLY A 203 18.22 -10.59 74.51
C GLY A 203 18.45 -9.37 73.63
N ARG A 204 19.07 -9.52 72.45
CA ARG A 204 19.13 -8.46 71.44
C ARG A 204 17.73 -8.20 70.88
N VAL A 205 17.41 -6.92 70.73
CA VAL A 205 16.09 -6.45 70.32
C VAL A 205 16.17 -5.85 68.92
N LEU A 206 15.20 -6.17 68.08
CA LEU A 206 14.97 -5.56 66.77
C LEU A 206 13.56 -4.99 66.75
N THR A 207 13.42 -3.72 66.37
CA THR A 207 12.11 -3.12 66.19
C THR A 207 11.70 -3.25 64.72
N ILE A 208 10.49 -3.74 64.48
CA ILE A 208 9.85 -3.84 63.18
C ILE A 208 8.64 -2.92 63.21
N ASP A 209 8.56 -1.97 62.29
CA ASP A 209 7.34 -1.19 62.10
C ASP A 209 6.38 -2.03 61.24
N ASP A 210 5.23 -2.38 61.80
CA ASP A 210 4.24 -3.29 61.21
C ASP A 210 3.16 -2.54 60.44
N ARG A 211 3.42 -1.28 60.07
CA ARG A 211 2.74 -0.66 58.93
C ARG A 211 3.02 -1.51 57.69
N VAL A 212 2.15 -2.50 57.47
CA VAL A 212 1.76 -2.93 56.14
C VAL A 212 1.24 -1.66 55.50
N PHE A 213 2.02 -1.08 54.60
CA PHE A 213 1.54 -0.06 53.70
C PHE A 213 0.21 -0.59 53.13
N GLU A 214 -0.88 0.14 53.34
CA GLU A 214 -2.11 -0.19 52.65
C GLU A 214 -1.82 0.11 51.18
N VAL A 215 -1.94 -0.91 50.33
CA VAL A 215 -1.83 -0.72 48.89
C VAL A 215 -2.86 0.33 48.49
N VAL A 216 -2.38 1.54 48.20
CA VAL A 216 -3.23 2.63 47.73
C VAL A 216 -3.42 2.42 46.24
N SER A 217 -4.64 2.09 45.84
CA SER A 217 -5.03 2.06 44.44
C SER A 217 -5.55 3.43 43.99
N GLY A 218 -5.21 3.85 42.78
CA GLY A 218 -5.69 5.10 42.18
C GLY A 218 -5.69 5.03 40.66
N SER A 219 -5.98 6.16 40.03
CA SER A 219 -5.97 6.30 38.56
C SER A 219 -5.27 7.58 38.12
N VAL A 220 -4.63 7.52 36.97
CA VAL A 220 -4.04 8.66 36.27
C VAL A 220 -4.90 8.98 35.05
N SER A 221 -5.27 10.25 34.91
CA SER A 221 -6.07 10.74 33.79
C SER A 221 -5.67 12.17 33.43
N GLY A 222 -6.04 12.64 32.25
CA GLY A 222 -5.83 14.01 31.83
C GLY A 222 -6.88 14.46 30.83
N PHE A 223 -7.03 15.76 30.65
CA PHE A 223 -7.88 16.29 29.59
C PHE A 223 -7.10 16.27 28.27
N THR A 224 -7.59 15.54 27.28
CA THR A 224 -7.00 15.38 25.95
C THR A 224 -7.98 15.84 24.89
N VAL A 225 -7.48 16.21 23.72
CA VAL A 225 -8.32 16.51 22.54
C VAL A 225 -8.33 15.31 21.58
N SER A 226 -9.46 15.08 20.92
CA SER A 226 -9.61 14.12 19.81
C SER A 226 -10.37 14.76 18.65
N GLY A 227 -10.00 14.44 17.41
CA GLY A 227 -10.65 14.97 16.21
C GLY A 227 -10.45 16.47 16.01
N GLY A 228 -9.30 16.99 16.43
CA GLY A 228 -8.95 18.41 16.32
C GLY A 228 -7.76 18.80 17.19
N ALA A 229 -7.40 20.08 17.14
CA ALA A 229 -6.17 20.58 17.77
C ALA A 229 -6.35 21.14 19.19
N PRO A 230 -5.30 21.08 20.04
CA PRO A 230 -5.29 21.73 21.35
C PRO A 230 -5.64 23.23 21.25
N GLY A 231 -6.67 23.66 21.97
CA GLY A 231 -7.10 25.07 22.00
C GLY A 231 -7.99 25.51 20.83
N ALA A 232 -8.24 24.65 19.84
CA ALA A 232 -9.12 24.94 18.71
C ALA A 232 -10.60 24.63 19.00
N SER A 233 -11.52 25.28 18.28
CA SER A 233 -12.98 25.10 18.48
C SER A 233 -13.58 23.83 17.85
N GLY A 234 -12.82 23.10 17.03
CA GLY A 234 -13.30 21.88 16.33
C GLY A 234 -13.07 20.57 17.08
N GLY A 235 -12.12 20.51 18.02
CA GLY A 235 -11.76 19.27 18.72
C GLY A 235 -12.61 18.98 19.97
N THR A 236 -12.82 17.69 20.27
CA THR A 236 -13.52 17.28 21.49
C THR A 236 -12.52 17.13 22.65
N VAL A 237 -12.61 18.00 23.65
CA VAL A 237 -11.80 17.89 24.87
C VAL A 237 -12.52 17.05 25.91
N ALA A 238 -11.93 15.93 26.31
CA ALA A 238 -12.48 15.02 27.30
C ALA A 238 -11.41 14.52 28.28
N GLN A 239 -11.83 14.17 29.49
CA GLN A 239 -10.94 13.51 30.46
C GLN A 239 -10.77 12.04 30.05
N THR A 240 -9.53 11.65 29.76
CA THR A 240 -9.16 10.29 29.34
C THR A 240 -8.14 9.70 30.30
N SER A 241 -8.06 8.36 30.37
CA SER A 241 -7.00 7.68 31.12
C SER A 241 -5.64 7.92 30.45
N LEU A 242 -4.59 8.09 31.25
CA LEU A 242 -3.20 8.14 30.76
C LEU A 242 -2.49 6.85 31.20
N PRO A 243 -2.41 5.84 30.32
CA PRO A 243 -1.82 4.56 30.68
C PRO A 243 -0.30 4.68 30.87
N HIS A 244 0.30 3.74 31.59
CA HIS A 244 1.77 3.62 31.73
C HIS A 244 2.50 4.83 32.33
N THR A 245 1.75 5.82 32.85
CA THR A 245 2.30 7.04 33.43
C THR A 245 3.02 6.75 34.73
N ARG A 246 4.18 7.38 34.89
CA ARG A 246 5.00 7.28 36.08
C ARG A 246 4.34 8.00 37.24
N VAL A 247 4.10 7.26 38.32
CA VAL A 247 3.59 7.75 39.60
C VAL A 247 4.67 7.59 40.66
N THR A 248 4.92 8.66 41.41
CA THR A 248 5.93 8.72 42.47
C THR A 248 5.28 9.03 43.81
N GLY A 249 5.82 8.43 44.85
CA GLY A 249 5.46 8.70 46.25
C GLY A 249 6.71 8.61 47.13
N PRO A 250 6.59 8.80 48.45
CA PRO A 250 7.74 8.76 49.35
C PRO A 250 8.49 7.43 49.27
N GLY A 251 9.68 7.45 48.64
CA GLY A 251 10.52 6.27 48.48
C GLY A 251 10.00 5.22 47.49
N THR A 252 9.02 5.54 46.65
CA THR A 252 8.44 4.60 45.69
C THR A 252 8.18 5.23 44.32
N LEU A 253 8.24 4.39 43.29
CA LEU A 253 7.97 4.71 41.90
C LEU A 253 7.25 3.51 41.30
N VAL A 254 6.05 3.74 40.76
CA VAL A 254 5.27 2.75 40.02
C VAL A 254 4.84 3.34 38.69
N HIS A 255 4.43 2.49 37.75
CA HIS A 255 3.77 2.91 36.52
C HIS A 255 2.31 2.50 36.59
N ALA A 256 1.43 3.34 36.03
CA ALA A 256 0.06 2.95 35.79
C ALA A 256 -0.01 1.77 34.78
N ASP A 257 -1.09 1.00 34.81
CA ASP A 257 -1.35 -0.05 33.84
C ASP A 257 -2.03 0.50 32.57
N ALA A 258 -2.46 -0.39 31.67
CA ALA A 258 -3.15 -0.05 30.42
C ALA A 258 -4.48 0.71 30.61
N ALA A 259 -5.09 0.63 31.80
CA ALA A 259 -6.31 1.37 32.14
C ALA A 259 -6.00 2.70 32.87
N GLY A 260 -4.72 3.07 33.01
CA GLY A 260 -4.30 4.20 33.82
C GLY A 260 -4.41 3.95 35.33
N ALA A 261 -4.66 2.71 35.77
CA ALA A 261 -4.77 2.39 37.19
C ALA A 261 -3.38 2.11 37.79
N PHE A 262 -3.15 2.51 39.04
CA PHE A 262 -1.91 2.23 39.75
C PHE A 262 -2.18 1.70 41.15
N SER A 263 -1.19 1.00 41.70
CA SER A 263 -1.20 0.43 43.05
C SER A 263 0.15 0.70 43.69
N VAL A 264 0.17 1.45 44.79
CA VAL A 264 1.40 1.94 45.39
C VAL A 264 1.41 1.76 46.92
N ASP A 265 2.57 1.35 47.43
CA ASP A 265 2.77 0.99 48.82
C ASP A 265 3.27 2.20 49.63
N VAL A 266 2.37 3.08 50.05
CA VAL A 266 2.69 4.31 50.81
C VAL A 266 1.70 4.57 51.95
N PRO A 267 2.07 5.32 53.00
CA PRO A 267 1.13 5.71 54.04
C PRO A 267 -0.01 6.56 53.46
N LEU A 268 -1.26 6.29 53.88
CA LEU A 268 -2.40 7.16 53.57
C LEU A 268 -2.10 8.62 53.90
N GLY A 269 -2.53 9.53 53.03
CA GLY A 269 -2.24 10.97 53.12
C GLY A 269 -0.86 11.38 52.59
N SER A 270 0.01 10.44 52.21
CA SER A 270 1.30 10.77 51.59
C SER A 270 1.11 11.50 50.25
N PRO A 271 1.99 12.43 49.87
CA PRO A 271 1.91 13.08 48.56
C PRO A 271 2.24 12.07 47.46
N LEU A 272 1.32 11.91 46.52
CA LEU A 272 1.53 11.23 45.24
C LEU A 272 1.69 12.28 44.16
N GLN A 273 2.61 12.05 43.23
CA GLN A 273 2.82 12.88 42.05
C GLN A 273 2.94 12.03 40.81
N ALA A 274 2.30 12.44 39.73
CA ALA A 274 2.53 11.90 38.39
C ALA A 274 3.16 12.96 37.50
N THR A 275 4.02 12.51 36.61
CA THR A 275 4.60 13.30 35.51
C THR A 275 4.29 12.60 34.20
N LEU A 276 4.19 13.34 33.09
CA LEU A 276 3.96 12.80 31.74
C LEU A 276 5.19 12.09 31.16
N ASN A 277 5.69 11.12 31.91
CA ASN A 277 6.80 10.22 31.58
C ASN A 277 6.28 8.79 31.72
N GLY A 278 6.49 7.96 30.72
CA GLY A 278 6.02 6.58 30.69
C GLY A 278 7.00 5.66 29.98
N ARG A 279 6.50 4.49 29.56
CA ARG A 279 7.27 3.55 28.75
C ARG A 279 7.41 3.97 27.29
N ALA A 280 6.44 4.73 26.77
CA ALA A 280 6.38 5.14 25.38
C ALA A 280 6.95 6.55 25.16
N ALA A 281 6.64 7.49 26.07
CA ALA A 281 6.91 8.91 25.90
C ALA A 281 7.57 9.54 27.14
N THR A 282 8.42 10.54 26.90
CA THR A 282 8.90 11.52 27.88
C THR A 282 8.50 12.91 27.38
N VAL A 283 7.42 13.48 27.92
CA VAL A 283 6.88 14.75 27.41
C VAL A 283 7.59 15.96 28.01
N GLU A 284 7.99 16.89 27.15
CA GLU A 284 8.59 18.17 27.53
C GLU A 284 7.82 19.34 26.89
N ASN A 285 7.41 20.31 27.71
CA ASN A 285 6.81 21.56 27.29
C ASN A 285 7.92 22.60 27.08
N VAL A 286 8.21 22.96 25.84
CA VAL A 286 9.35 23.82 25.51
C VAL A 286 9.08 25.29 25.88
N SER A 287 7.85 25.78 25.68
CA SER A 287 7.49 27.17 25.97
C SER A 287 7.06 27.43 27.43
N GLY A 288 7.09 26.43 28.31
CA GLY A 288 6.51 26.56 29.65
C GLY A 288 6.86 25.42 30.62
N PRO A 289 6.22 25.36 31.79
CA PRO A 289 6.45 24.29 32.75
C PRO A 289 5.78 22.99 32.31
N ASN A 290 6.43 21.86 32.63
CA ASN A 290 5.83 20.53 32.51
C ASN A 290 4.71 20.35 33.54
N LEU A 291 3.60 19.74 33.11
CA LEU A 291 2.49 19.42 34.00
C LEU A 291 2.90 18.36 35.04
N VAL A 292 2.43 18.58 36.27
CA VAL A 292 2.54 17.63 37.38
C VAL A 292 1.17 17.48 38.03
N ALA A 293 0.61 16.27 38.00
CA ALA A 293 -0.59 15.95 38.74
C ALA A 293 -0.22 15.51 40.16
N ALA A 294 -0.92 16.00 41.16
CA ALA A 294 -0.65 15.66 42.56
C ALA A 294 -1.94 15.37 43.34
N ALA A 295 -1.89 14.36 44.19
CA ALA A 295 -2.99 13.98 45.08
C ALA A 295 -2.44 13.40 46.39
N ALA A 296 -3.26 13.40 47.44
CA ALA A 296 -2.93 12.64 48.65
C ALA A 296 -3.26 11.16 48.45
N ALA A 297 -2.41 10.27 48.96
CA ALA A 297 -2.62 8.83 48.89
C ALA A 297 -3.90 8.43 49.64
N ALA A 298 -4.91 7.98 48.90
CA ALA A 298 -6.20 7.52 49.42
C ALA A 298 -6.79 6.46 48.46
N PRO A 299 -7.66 5.54 48.92
CA PRO A 299 -8.32 4.58 48.03
C PRO A 299 -9.08 5.33 46.92
N GLY A 300 -8.74 5.05 45.65
CA GLY A 300 -9.29 5.75 44.49
C GLY A 300 -8.67 7.13 44.25
N ALA A 301 -7.42 7.37 44.66
CA ALA A 301 -6.73 8.64 44.41
C ALA A 301 -6.68 8.95 42.90
N GLY A 302 -7.29 10.06 42.49
CA GLY A 302 -7.27 10.55 41.12
C GLY A 302 -6.13 11.55 40.91
N LEU A 303 -5.13 11.16 40.12
CA LEU A 303 -4.10 12.06 39.60
C LEU A 303 -4.59 12.57 38.24
N VAL A 304 -5.12 13.79 38.24
CA VAL A 304 -5.71 14.40 37.03
C VAL A 304 -4.80 15.51 36.51
N PHE A 305 -4.39 15.40 35.25
CA PHE A 305 -3.62 16.40 34.54
C PHE A 305 -4.55 17.38 33.80
N SER A 306 -4.23 18.67 33.91
CA SER A 306 -4.98 19.75 33.29
C SER A 306 -6.46 19.81 33.71
N SER A 307 -7.28 20.59 33.00
CA SER A 307 -8.71 20.77 33.27
C SER A 307 -9.49 21.02 31.98
N ALA A 308 -10.81 20.86 32.01
CA ALA A 308 -11.69 21.05 30.84
C ALA A 308 -11.60 22.44 30.19
N GLY A 309 -11.14 23.47 30.92
CA GLY A 309 -10.98 24.84 30.41
C GLY A 309 -9.52 25.28 30.32
N ALA A 310 -8.57 24.34 30.33
CA ALA A 310 -7.16 24.67 30.22
C ALA A 310 -6.79 25.16 28.80
N GLY A 311 -5.74 25.96 28.71
CA GLY A 311 -5.24 26.47 27.44
C GLY A 311 -4.50 25.41 26.62
N GLU A 312 -4.22 25.73 25.36
CA GLU A 312 -3.58 24.84 24.38
C GLU A 312 -2.32 24.15 24.93
N GLN A 313 -1.46 24.88 25.66
CA GLN A 313 -0.16 24.38 26.09
C GLN A 313 -0.26 23.23 27.10
N GLU A 314 -1.31 23.22 27.91
CA GLU A 314 -1.55 22.13 28.85
C GLU A 314 -2.17 20.93 28.14
N ILE A 315 -3.15 21.16 27.27
CA ILE A 315 -3.84 20.10 26.51
C ILE A 315 -2.89 19.42 25.52
N ALA A 316 -1.96 20.15 24.90
CA ALA A 316 -0.94 19.58 24.01
C ALA A 316 -0.07 18.54 24.71
N GLN A 317 0.31 18.78 25.97
CA GLN A 317 1.13 17.83 26.73
C GLN A 317 0.41 16.51 27.03
N THR A 318 -0.84 16.57 27.49
CA THR A 318 -1.63 15.38 27.80
C THR A 318 -2.02 14.62 26.55
N THR A 319 -2.36 15.32 25.47
CA THR A 319 -2.69 14.72 24.17
C THR A 319 -1.48 14.01 23.57
N ALA A 320 -0.31 14.66 23.51
CA ALA A 320 0.92 14.06 23.02
C ALA A 320 1.28 12.78 23.79
N TYR A 321 1.25 12.83 25.13
CA TYR A 321 1.48 11.64 25.94
C TYR A 321 0.52 10.49 25.60
N ARG A 322 -0.77 10.80 25.52
CA ARG A 322 -1.84 9.81 25.31
C ARG A 322 -1.71 9.09 23.98
N TYR A 323 -1.41 9.80 22.90
CA TYR A 323 -1.37 9.23 21.55
C TYR A 323 -0.02 8.58 21.22
N VAL A 324 1.10 9.02 21.80
CA VAL A 324 2.36 8.28 21.74
C VAL A 324 2.25 6.93 22.45
N ASP A 325 1.63 6.90 23.64
CA ASP A 325 1.38 5.62 24.33
C ASP A 325 0.36 4.75 23.58
N ALA A 326 -0.61 5.35 22.90
CA ALA A 326 -1.56 4.66 22.03
C ALA A 326 -0.84 3.98 20.86
N ALA A 327 0.00 4.73 20.13
CA ALA A 327 0.74 4.24 18.97
C ALA A 327 1.65 3.07 19.36
N ARG A 328 2.42 3.21 20.45
CA ARG A 328 3.25 2.10 20.96
C ARG A 328 2.42 0.88 21.34
N SER A 329 1.34 1.06 22.09
CA SER A 329 0.49 -0.04 22.53
C SER A 329 -0.23 -0.72 21.36
N PHE A 330 -0.59 0.04 20.32
CA PHE A 330 -1.18 -0.47 19.09
C PHE A 330 -0.21 -1.35 18.31
N LEU A 331 1.05 -0.91 18.13
CA LEU A 331 2.08 -1.72 17.49
C LEU A 331 2.38 -3.01 18.29
N GLU A 332 2.49 -2.91 19.62
CA GLU A 332 2.66 -4.08 20.51
C GLU A 332 1.50 -5.08 20.39
N ALA A 333 0.26 -4.59 20.32
CA ALA A 333 -0.92 -5.42 20.14
C ALA A 333 -0.98 -6.11 18.77
N ASN A 334 -0.25 -5.59 17.78
CA ASN A 334 -0.15 -6.12 16.42
C ASN A 334 1.15 -6.89 16.16
N GLY A 335 1.81 -7.37 17.22
CA GLY A 335 2.91 -8.32 17.11
C GLY A 335 4.31 -7.70 17.11
N LEU A 336 4.45 -6.38 17.24
CA LEU A 336 5.75 -5.76 17.45
C LEU A 336 6.26 -6.06 18.86
N ALA A 337 7.51 -6.56 18.96
CA ALA A 337 8.08 -6.90 20.26
C ALA A 337 8.25 -5.63 21.13
N PRO A 338 7.86 -5.64 22.42
CA PRO A 338 7.91 -4.44 23.27
C PRO A 338 9.29 -3.79 23.40
N ASP A 339 10.37 -4.56 23.24
CA ASP A 339 11.76 -4.12 23.28
C ASP A 339 12.27 -3.56 21.95
N ALA A 340 11.59 -3.80 20.83
CA ALA A 340 12.01 -3.36 19.49
C ALA A 340 12.07 -1.83 19.36
N LEU A 341 11.18 -1.10 20.04
CA LEU A 341 11.12 0.37 20.00
C LEU A 341 12.07 1.05 21.00
N GLY A 342 12.71 0.27 21.89
CA GLY A 342 13.66 0.79 22.87
C GLY A 342 13.06 1.71 23.94
N GLU A 343 13.89 2.64 24.41
CA GLU A 343 13.60 3.60 25.48
C GLU A 343 12.43 4.56 25.14
N PRO A 344 11.81 5.21 26.14
CA PRO A 344 10.73 6.18 25.91
C PRO A 344 11.18 7.34 25.02
N LEU A 345 10.36 7.69 24.02
CA LEU A 345 10.64 8.72 23.03
C LEU A 345 10.49 10.12 23.64
N PRO A 346 11.52 10.99 23.61
CA PRO A 346 11.36 12.42 23.86
C PRO A 346 10.27 13.02 22.97
N THR A 347 9.26 13.62 23.60
CA THR A 347 8.06 14.15 22.96
C THR A 347 7.92 15.62 23.33
N ASN A 348 8.42 16.50 22.47
CA ASN A 348 8.48 17.93 22.75
C ASN A 348 7.24 18.63 22.21
N VAL A 349 6.56 19.40 23.05
CA VAL A 349 5.35 20.15 22.66
C VAL A 349 5.53 21.64 22.92
N ASN A 350 4.72 22.44 22.22
CA ASN A 350 4.70 23.89 22.32
C ASN A 350 6.05 24.54 21.99
N LEU A 351 6.68 24.08 20.91
CA LEU A 351 7.86 24.76 20.38
C LEU A 351 7.44 26.14 19.84
N ASN A 352 8.33 27.12 19.97
CA ASN A 352 8.07 28.51 19.59
C ASN A 352 8.25 28.72 18.07
N ASP A 353 7.44 28.00 17.31
CA ASP A 353 7.27 28.07 15.86
C ASP A 353 5.81 27.68 15.53
N PHE A 354 5.40 27.64 14.26
CA PHE A 354 4.01 27.38 13.87
C PHE A 354 3.88 26.61 12.54
N CYS A 355 2.70 26.02 12.31
CA CYS A 355 2.33 25.30 11.07
C CYS A 355 3.22 24.09 10.68
N ASN A 356 3.82 23.40 11.65
CA ASN A 356 4.53 22.15 11.36
C ASN A 356 4.61 21.22 12.58
N ALA A 357 4.96 19.96 12.33
CA ALA A 357 5.48 19.00 13.30
C ALA A 357 6.62 18.23 12.62
N TYR A 358 7.50 17.58 13.39
CA TYR A 358 8.55 16.75 12.79
C TYR A 358 9.15 15.73 13.77
N TYR A 359 9.57 14.62 13.20
CA TYR A 359 10.55 13.71 13.76
C TYR A 359 11.99 14.20 13.49
N ASP A 360 12.81 14.23 14.53
CA ASP A 360 14.26 14.51 14.43
C ASP A 360 15.03 13.19 14.61
N PRO A 361 15.61 12.61 13.54
CA PRO A 361 16.41 11.38 13.64
C PRO A 361 17.73 11.58 14.39
N GLY A 362 18.27 12.80 14.43
CA GLY A 362 19.51 13.11 15.15
C GLY A 362 19.32 13.15 16.66
N ALA A 363 18.21 13.73 17.12
CA ALA A 363 17.84 13.75 18.54
C ALA A 363 17.00 12.54 18.97
N ILE A 364 16.46 11.78 18.01
CA ILE A 364 15.44 10.73 18.20
C ILE A 364 14.29 11.30 19.04
N SER A 365 13.59 12.28 18.48
CA SER A 365 12.50 12.99 19.17
C SER A 365 11.41 13.42 18.20
N ILE A 366 10.19 13.56 18.71
CA ILE A 366 9.05 14.13 17.96
C ILE A 366 8.68 15.50 18.53
N ASN A 367 8.36 16.44 17.66
CA ASN A 367 8.33 17.86 17.98
C ASN A 367 7.08 18.55 17.43
N PHE A 368 6.33 19.23 18.32
CA PHE A 368 5.05 19.86 18.01
C PHE A 368 5.03 21.35 18.35
N PHE A 369 4.51 22.15 17.44
CA PHE A 369 4.55 23.61 17.42
C PHE A 369 3.33 24.25 18.09
N LEU A 370 3.48 25.50 18.52
CA LEU A 370 2.38 26.32 19.01
C LEU A 370 1.43 26.72 17.87
N SER A 371 0.21 27.16 18.23
CA SER A 371 -0.67 27.81 17.26
C SER A 371 -0.07 29.15 16.77
N GLY A 372 -0.27 29.45 15.49
CA GLY A 372 0.27 30.63 14.83
C GLY A 372 0.18 30.54 13.31
N GLY A 373 0.28 31.67 12.61
CA GLY A 373 0.34 31.68 11.13
C GLY A 373 -0.91 31.17 10.39
N GLY A 374 -2.05 31.00 11.07
CA GLY A 374 -3.26 30.37 10.53
C GLY A 374 -3.40 28.88 10.89
N CYS A 375 -2.43 28.31 11.61
CA CYS A 375 -2.48 26.94 12.09
C CYS A 375 -2.74 26.88 13.60
N ASN A 376 -3.48 25.85 14.01
CA ASN A 376 -3.61 25.45 15.40
C ASN A 376 -2.34 24.72 15.89
N ASN A 377 -2.30 24.42 17.18
CA ASN A 377 -1.22 23.65 17.78
C ASN A 377 -1.10 22.26 17.12
N SER A 378 0.10 21.87 16.70
CA SER A 378 0.29 20.65 15.89
C SER A 378 0.33 19.35 16.69
N ALA A 379 0.16 19.39 18.02
CA ALA A 379 -0.03 18.20 18.86
C ALA A 379 -1.45 17.61 18.71
N ILE A 380 -1.80 17.26 17.47
CA ILE A 380 -3.05 16.64 17.02
C ILE A 380 -2.86 15.12 17.01
N ASP A 381 -3.89 14.36 17.36
CA ASP A 381 -3.85 12.89 17.47
C ASP A 381 -3.24 12.18 16.24
N SER A 382 -3.72 12.50 15.04
CA SER A 382 -3.21 11.97 13.77
C SER A 382 -1.77 12.39 13.48
N VAL A 383 -1.44 13.67 13.70
CA VAL A 383 -0.07 14.18 13.51
C VAL A 383 0.90 13.52 14.50
N ILE A 384 0.50 13.35 15.75
CA ILE A 384 1.32 12.65 16.76
C ILE A 384 1.60 11.20 16.35
N ALA A 385 0.59 10.49 15.84
CA ALA A 385 0.74 9.13 15.35
C ALA A 385 1.63 9.09 14.09
N HIS A 386 1.50 10.07 13.19
CA HIS A 386 2.32 10.22 12.01
C HIS A 386 3.81 10.40 12.36
N GLU A 387 4.15 11.36 13.23
CA GLU A 387 5.53 11.57 13.66
C GLU A 387 6.10 10.34 14.41
N TYR A 388 5.25 9.62 15.13
CA TYR A 388 5.64 8.36 15.74
C TYR A 388 5.94 7.28 14.70
N GLY A 389 5.30 7.32 13.54
CA GLY A 389 5.58 6.45 12.40
C GLY A 389 7.01 6.62 11.89
N HIS A 390 7.48 7.86 11.68
CA HIS A 390 8.88 8.13 11.32
C HIS A 390 9.88 7.63 12.38
N PHE A 391 9.53 7.73 13.67
CA PHE A 391 10.35 7.13 14.72
C PHE A 391 10.44 5.60 14.58
N VAL A 392 9.32 4.94 14.29
CA VAL A 392 9.30 3.48 14.09
C VAL A 392 10.11 3.10 12.85
N ASP A 393 10.03 3.90 11.77
CA ASP A 393 10.83 3.75 10.55
C ASP A 393 12.33 3.80 10.85
N ASP A 394 12.78 4.87 11.49
CA ASP A 394 14.18 5.04 11.88
C ASP A 394 14.70 3.91 12.79
N ARG A 395 13.83 3.28 13.60
CA ARG A 395 14.19 2.11 14.42
C ARG A 395 14.49 0.85 13.60
N PHE A 396 13.93 0.71 12.40
CA PHE A 396 14.08 -0.48 11.56
C PHE A 396 15.04 -0.30 10.38
N GLY A 397 15.75 0.82 10.31
CA GLY A 397 16.82 1.04 9.34
C GLY A 397 16.77 2.40 8.67
N GLY A 398 15.65 3.12 8.79
CA GLY A 398 15.39 4.37 8.09
C GLY A 398 15.21 4.10 6.60
N ILE A 399 13.96 4.11 6.14
CA ILE A 399 13.63 3.92 4.74
C ILE A 399 14.25 5.04 3.91
N TYR A 400 15.01 4.68 2.88
CA TYR A 400 15.70 5.63 2.01
C TYR A 400 14.73 6.40 1.09
N ASP A 401 13.60 5.78 0.74
CA ASP A 401 12.50 6.42 0.02
C ASP A 401 11.68 7.31 0.96
N GLY A 402 11.79 8.64 0.76
CA GLY A 402 11.07 9.60 1.59
C GLY A 402 9.55 9.44 1.50
N GLY A 403 9.02 9.01 0.35
CA GLY A 403 7.58 8.84 0.17
C GLY A 403 7.00 7.69 0.98
N LEU A 404 7.68 6.56 1.03
CA LEU A 404 7.28 5.42 1.85
C LEU A 404 7.35 5.76 3.35
N SER A 405 8.36 6.53 3.79
CA SER A 405 8.45 6.99 5.18
C SER A 405 7.25 7.86 5.57
N GLU A 406 6.88 8.83 4.73
CA GLU A 406 5.67 9.66 4.90
C GLU A 406 4.39 8.81 4.91
N GLY A 407 4.28 7.87 3.97
CA GLY A 407 3.16 6.95 3.88
C GLY A 407 3.02 6.06 5.12
N TRP A 408 4.13 5.66 5.76
CA TRP A 408 4.09 4.91 7.01
C TRP A 408 3.58 5.73 8.19
N GLY A 409 3.95 7.01 8.26
CA GLY A 409 3.38 7.95 9.23
C GLY A 409 1.86 8.03 9.10
N ASP A 410 1.37 8.26 7.88
CA ASP A 410 -0.07 8.33 7.60
C ASP A 410 -0.79 7.02 7.90
N THR A 411 -0.20 5.91 7.45
CA THR A 411 -0.73 4.56 7.70
C THR A 411 -0.91 4.29 9.18
N LEU A 412 0.08 4.63 10.00
CA LEU A 412 -0.02 4.44 11.45
C LEU A 412 -1.13 5.30 12.06
N ALA A 413 -1.25 6.56 11.63
CA ALA A 413 -2.31 7.45 12.08
C ALA A 413 -3.71 6.89 11.72
N CYS A 414 -3.91 6.56 10.45
CA CYS A 414 -5.20 6.12 9.93
C CYS A 414 -5.65 4.77 10.53
N LEU A 415 -4.74 3.79 10.65
CA LEU A 415 -5.06 2.49 11.25
C LEU A 415 -5.28 2.56 12.77
N LEU A 416 -4.53 3.42 13.48
CA LEU A 416 -4.68 3.61 14.92
C LEU A 416 -6.02 4.27 15.27
N LEU A 417 -6.37 5.32 14.54
CA LEU A 417 -7.55 6.14 14.81
C LEU A 417 -8.81 5.57 14.16
N LYS A 418 -8.66 4.70 13.16
CA LYS A 418 -9.74 4.22 12.29
C LYS A 418 -10.47 5.39 11.60
N ASP A 419 -9.68 6.36 11.17
CA ASP A 419 -10.12 7.61 10.56
C ASP A 419 -9.16 7.91 9.40
N PRO A 420 -9.64 8.13 8.16
CA PRO A 420 -8.73 8.40 7.05
C PRO A 420 -8.07 9.78 7.13
N LEU A 421 -8.52 10.67 8.02
CA LEU A 421 -8.05 12.05 8.05
C LEU A 421 -6.71 12.22 8.76
N VAL A 422 -5.72 12.80 8.08
CA VAL A 422 -4.42 13.17 8.64
C VAL A 422 -4.35 14.69 8.83
N GLY A 423 -4.10 15.11 10.08
CA GLY A 423 -4.00 16.53 10.43
C GLY A 423 -5.34 17.27 10.45
N GLY A 424 -6.46 16.58 10.67
CA GLY A 424 -7.78 17.20 10.78
C GLY A 424 -7.81 18.32 11.84
N GLY A 425 -8.15 19.53 11.43
CA GLY A 425 -8.17 20.72 12.30
C GLY A 425 -6.79 21.35 12.54
N ILE A 426 -5.81 21.10 11.67
CA ILE A 426 -4.50 21.76 11.73
C ILE A 426 -4.58 23.24 11.40
N THR A 427 -5.52 23.65 10.55
CA THR A 427 -5.80 25.07 10.25
C THR A 427 -6.95 25.61 11.09
N ASP A 428 -6.96 26.92 11.33
CA ASP A 428 -7.97 27.60 12.14
C ASP A 428 -9.39 27.55 11.57
N ASP A 429 -9.53 27.31 10.27
CA ASP A 429 -10.80 27.05 9.56
C ASP A 429 -11.26 25.58 9.59
N GLY A 430 -10.49 24.68 10.20
CA GLY A 430 -10.82 23.27 10.33
C GLY A 430 -10.35 22.38 9.17
N GLY A 431 -9.50 22.90 8.29
CA GLY A 431 -8.83 22.14 7.24
C GLY A 431 -7.95 20.99 7.74
N LEU A 432 -7.58 20.12 6.80
CA LEU A 432 -6.78 18.90 6.99
C LEU A 432 -5.50 18.96 6.14
N ILE A 433 -4.52 18.11 6.44
CA ILE A 433 -3.28 18.01 5.64
C ILE A 433 -3.53 17.13 4.41
N ARG A 434 -3.98 15.90 4.64
CA ARG A 434 -4.30 14.90 3.60
C ARG A 434 -5.17 13.77 4.16
N THR A 435 -5.55 12.83 3.30
CA THR A 435 -6.43 11.71 3.64
C THR A 435 -5.84 10.39 3.13
N CYS A 436 -5.93 9.33 3.94
CA CYS A 436 -5.64 7.96 3.49
C CYS A 436 -6.74 7.42 2.56
N ASP A 437 -7.93 8.02 2.55
CA ASP A 437 -8.97 7.77 1.55
C ASP A 437 -8.76 8.74 0.38
N ASN A 438 -7.82 8.41 -0.51
CA ASN A 438 -7.40 9.23 -1.65
C ASN A 438 -7.28 8.40 -2.93
N ASP A 439 -7.30 9.03 -4.09
CA ASP A 439 -7.14 8.39 -5.41
C ASP A 439 -5.75 8.64 -6.02
N TYR A 440 -4.74 8.93 -5.19
CA TYR A 440 -3.42 9.27 -5.69
C TYR A 440 -2.71 8.04 -6.28
N VAL A 441 -2.37 8.12 -7.55
CA VAL A 441 -1.70 7.06 -8.31
C VAL A 441 -0.19 7.21 -8.21
N TYR A 442 0.51 6.11 -7.91
CA TYR A 442 1.98 6.10 -7.87
C TYR A 442 2.57 6.41 -9.25
N PRO A 443 3.39 7.47 -9.40
CA PRO A 443 3.90 7.88 -10.70
C PRO A 443 4.98 6.92 -11.21
N PRO A 444 5.01 6.61 -12.53
CA PRO A 444 6.13 5.91 -13.15
C PRO A 444 7.45 6.64 -12.89
N GLY A 445 8.37 5.99 -12.18
CA GLY A 445 9.69 6.53 -11.83
C GLY A 445 9.81 7.22 -10.46
N GLY A 446 8.73 7.44 -9.71
CA GLY A 446 8.81 7.80 -8.28
C GLY A 446 9.38 9.18 -7.92
N TRP A 447 9.33 10.18 -8.81
CA TRP A 447 10.02 11.48 -8.62
C TRP A 447 9.17 12.61 -8.01
N ASP A 448 7.99 12.30 -7.47
CA ASP A 448 7.15 13.30 -6.81
C ASP A 448 7.68 13.68 -5.42
N GLU A 449 7.17 14.80 -4.90
CA GLU A 449 7.45 15.24 -3.54
C GLU A 449 7.04 14.15 -2.53
N ALA A 450 7.87 13.91 -1.51
CA ALA A 450 7.73 12.75 -0.61
C ALA A 450 6.34 12.64 0.05
N HIS A 451 5.78 13.75 0.56
CA HIS A 451 4.44 13.71 1.18
C HIS A 451 3.35 13.38 0.16
N SER A 452 3.51 13.83 -1.09
CA SER A 452 2.61 13.48 -2.20
C SER A 452 2.72 12.01 -2.55
N LEU A 453 3.95 11.50 -2.69
CA LEU A 453 4.25 10.12 -3.03
C LEU A 453 3.72 9.13 -1.97
N GLY A 454 3.85 9.48 -0.68
CA GLY A 454 3.37 8.69 0.44
C GLY A 454 1.86 8.43 0.45
N GLN A 455 1.06 9.28 -0.22
CA GLN A 455 -0.38 9.07 -0.35
C GLN A 455 -0.74 7.80 -1.12
N SER A 456 0.10 7.38 -2.08
CA SER A 456 -0.12 6.13 -2.82
C SER A 456 -0.04 4.89 -1.90
N TRP A 457 0.94 4.86 -0.99
CA TRP A 457 1.08 3.77 -0.02
C TRP A 457 -0.02 3.82 1.04
N ALA A 458 -0.25 4.99 1.66
CA ALA A 458 -1.28 5.13 2.69
C ALA A 458 -2.69 4.86 2.12
N GLY A 459 -2.93 5.28 0.88
CA GLY A 459 -4.12 4.99 0.08
C GLY A 459 -4.31 3.50 -0.16
N PHE A 460 -3.28 2.82 -0.68
CA PHE A 460 -3.29 1.37 -0.87
C PHE A 460 -3.67 0.63 0.41
N VAL A 461 -3.05 0.99 1.55
CA VAL A 461 -3.34 0.35 2.84
C VAL A 461 -4.77 0.60 3.30
N TRP A 462 -5.27 1.84 3.16
CA TRP A 462 -6.62 2.19 3.59
C TRP A 462 -7.69 1.47 2.76
N HIS A 463 -7.51 1.43 1.44
CA HIS A 463 -8.41 0.70 0.55
C HIS A 463 -8.32 -0.81 0.71
N ALA A 464 -7.12 -1.36 0.95
CA ALA A 464 -6.97 -2.77 1.27
C ALA A 464 -7.74 -3.12 2.56
N ARG A 465 -7.65 -2.27 3.59
CA ARG A 465 -8.47 -2.41 4.80
C ARG A 465 -9.97 -2.34 4.50
N ALA A 466 -10.41 -1.35 3.72
CA ALA A 466 -11.83 -1.19 3.39
C ALA A 466 -12.38 -2.38 2.61
N ASN A 467 -11.65 -2.85 1.61
CA ASN A 467 -12.03 -4.00 0.79
C ASN A 467 -12.08 -5.30 1.62
N LEU A 468 -11.07 -5.54 2.47
CA LEU A 468 -11.06 -6.70 3.38
C LEU A 468 -12.19 -6.63 4.42
N ILE A 469 -12.60 -5.43 4.85
CA ILE A 469 -13.78 -5.24 5.71
C ILE A 469 -15.07 -5.54 4.94
N GLY A 470 -15.15 -5.14 3.68
CA GLY A 470 -16.28 -5.50 2.80
C GLY A 470 -16.44 -7.02 2.67
N GLU A 471 -15.33 -7.75 2.57
CA GLU A 471 -15.34 -9.21 2.41
C GLU A 471 -15.53 -9.97 3.74
N LEU A 472 -14.80 -9.61 4.79
CA LEU A 472 -14.71 -10.40 6.03
C LEU A 472 -15.51 -9.80 7.19
N GLY A 473 -16.06 -8.60 7.02
CA GLY A 473 -16.70 -7.79 8.06
C GLY A 473 -15.70 -7.00 8.92
N GLU A 474 -16.16 -5.91 9.54
CA GLU A 474 -15.34 -4.90 10.24
C GLU A 474 -14.26 -5.49 11.16
N ALA A 475 -14.61 -6.44 12.02
CA ALA A 475 -13.67 -6.96 13.02
C ALA A 475 -12.58 -7.87 12.40
N ALA A 476 -12.94 -8.70 11.42
CA ALA A 476 -12.01 -9.65 10.81
C ALA A 476 -11.18 -8.99 9.71
N GLY A 477 -11.79 -8.17 8.85
CA GLY A 477 -11.10 -7.43 7.80
C GLY A 477 -10.07 -6.44 8.35
N ASP A 478 -10.45 -5.64 9.35
CA ASP A 478 -9.52 -4.72 10.05
C ASP A 478 -8.36 -5.45 10.71
N ALA A 479 -8.63 -6.61 11.31
CA ALA A 479 -7.60 -7.43 11.94
C ALA A 479 -6.64 -8.05 10.92
N LEU A 480 -7.16 -8.51 9.78
CA LEU A 480 -6.34 -9.06 8.70
C LEU A 480 -5.50 -7.97 8.04
N ALA A 481 -6.07 -6.82 7.69
CA ALA A 481 -5.34 -5.70 7.10
C ALA A 481 -4.15 -5.28 7.99
N ARG A 482 -4.37 -5.15 9.30
CA ARG A 482 -3.29 -4.88 10.27
C ARG A 482 -2.26 -6.00 10.34
N ALA A 483 -2.68 -7.26 10.25
CA ALA A 483 -1.78 -8.42 10.29
C ALA A 483 -0.92 -8.56 9.03
N LEU A 484 -1.40 -8.10 7.88
CA LEU A 484 -0.65 -8.07 6.62
C LEU A 484 0.32 -6.87 6.59
N VAL A 485 -0.17 -5.67 6.94
CA VAL A 485 0.58 -4.42 6.78
C VAL A 485 1.56 -4.15 7.93
N LEU A 486 1.12 -4.13 9.20
CA LEU A 486 1.98 -3.65 10.29
C LEU A 486 3.26 -4.47 10.51
N PRO A 487 3.28 -5.79 10.34
CA PRO A 487 4.53 -6.52 10.48
C PRO A 487 5.38 -6.51 9.21
N SER A 488 4.96 -5.89 8.08
CA SER A 488 5.88 -5.56 6.97
C SER A 488 6.78 -4.38 7.32
N PHE A 489 6.39 -3.53 8.28
CA PHE A 489 7.17 -2.40 8.75
C PHE A 489 8.65 -2.77 9.09
N PRO A 490 8.94 -3.85 9.86
CA PRO A 490 10.32 -4.26 10.15
C PRO A 490 11.07 -4.93 8.99
N SER A 491 10.43 -5.20 7.84
CA SER A 491 11.14 -5.71 6.65
C SER A 491 12.03 -4.64 6.01
N ASN A 492 11.79 -3.36 6.35
CA ASN A 492 12.54 -2.21 5.84
C ASN A 492 12.59 -2.22 4.31
N ALA A 493 11.40 -2.33 3.70
CA ALA A 493 11.25 -2.29 2.25
C ALA A 493 11.88 -1.00 1.69
N PRO A 494 12.68 -1.09 0.61
CA PRO A 494 13.43 0.05 0.08
C PRO A 494 12.57 1.12 -0.58
N ASP A 495 11.38 0.75 -1.07
CA ASP A 495 10.46 1.61 -1.83
C ASP A 495 9.00 1.14 -1.72
N ILE A 496 8.06 1.98 -2.17
CA ILE A 496 6.62 1.72 -2.11
C ILE A 496 6.23 0.43 -2.85
N PRO A 497 6.69 0.16 -4.09
CA PRO A 497 6.38 -1.09 -4.78
C PRO A 497 6.81 -2.33 -3.99
N THR A 498 8.02 -2.33 -3.43
CA THR A 498 8.49 -3.45 -2.61
C THR A 498 7.64 -3.61 -1.35
N ALA A 499 7.20 -2.52 -0.72
CA ALA A 499 6.31 -2.59 0.44
C ALA A 499 4.94 -3.18 0.10
N VAL A 500 4.37 -2.86 -1.07
CA VAL A 500 3.13 -3.48 -1.57
C VAL A 500 3.33 -4.98 -1.77
N ARG A 501 4.42 -5.37 -2.43
CA ARG A 501 4.74 -6.79 -2.66
C ARG A 501 4.84 -7.58 -1.36
N GLU A 502 5.42 -7.00 -0.31
CA GLU A 502 5.49 -7.62 1.02
C GLU A 502 4.11 -7.89 1.64
N VAL A 503 3.09 -7.06 1.34
CA VAL A 503 1.71 -7.28 1.80
C VAL A 503 1.12 -8.51 1.11
N PHE A 504 1.30 -8.65 -0.20
CA PHE A 504 0.83 -9.81 -0.95
C PHE A 504 1.56 -11.10 -0.52
N LEU A 505 2.89 -11.07 -0.36
CA LEU A 505 3.66 -12.22 0.13
C LEU A 505 3.24 -12.71 1.52
N ARG A 506 2.58 -11.87 2.32
CA ARG A 506 2.06 -12.23 3.65
C ARG A 506 0.67 -12.85 3.61
N ASP A 507 -0.08 -12.53 2.56
CA ASP A 507 -1.39 -13.09 2.29
C ASP A 507 -1.31 -14.42 1.52
N ASP A 508 -0.19 -14.62 0.85
CA ASP A 508 0.17 -15.80 0.07
C ASP A 508 0.36 -17.06 0.93
N ASP A 509 -0.03 -18.23 0.39
CA ASP A 509 -0.03 -19.50 1.12
C ASP A 509 1.02 -20.52 0.64
N ASP A 510 1.62 -20.33 -0.54
CA ASP A 510 2.53 -21.30 -1.15
C ASP A 510 3.88 -20.74 -1.67
N GLY A 511 4.09 -19.43 -1.58
CA GLY A 511 5.27 -18.70 -2.04
C GLY A 511 5.20 -18.23 -3.49
N ASN A 512 4.06 -18.36 -4.18
CA ASN A 512 3.90 -18.11 -5.60
C ASN A 512 2.78 -17.11 -5.92
N LEU A 513 3.14 -15.84 -6.11
CA LEU A 513 2.15 -14.79 -6.44
C LEU A 513 1.43 -14.97 -7.79
N GLU A 514 1.93 -15.81 -8.71
CA GLU A 514 1.34 -16.01 -10.04
C GLU A 514 -0.01 -16.71 -10.01
N ASN A 515 -0.30 -17.51 -8.98
CA ASN A 515 -1.59 -18.17 -8.82
C ASN A 515 -2.56 -17.38 -7.92
N GLY A 516 -2.15 -16.17 -7.52
CA GLY A 516 -2.90 -15.28 -6.63
C GLY A 516 -2.80 -15.67 -5.16
N THR A 517 -3.07 -14.70 -4.28
CA THR A 517 -3.08 -14.90 -2.83
C THR A 517 -4.49 -15.21 -2.31
N LEU A 518 -4.62 -15.59 -1.03
CA LEU A 518 -5.91 -15.96 -0.43
C LEU A 518 -6.99 -14.86 -0.55
N HIS A 519 -6.59 -13.59 -0.46
CA HIS A 519 -7.44 -12.41 -0.59
C HIS A 519 -6.98 -11.53 -1.76
N TRP A 520 -6.59 -12.17 -2.87
CA TRP A 520 -6.10 -11.49 -4.07
C TRP A 520 -7.02 -10.37 -4.53
N GLY A 521 -8.33 -10.62 -4.66
CA GLY A 521 -9.31 -9.66 -5.17
C GLY A 521 -9.30 -8.31 -4.42
N PRO A 522 -9.55 -8.29 -3.10
CA PRO A 522 -9.48 -7.08 -2.28
C PRO A 522 -8.15 -6.32 -2.39
N LEU A 523 -7.03 -7.03 -2.30
CA LEU A 523 -5.69 -6.43 -2.30
C LEU A 523 -5.32 -5.90 -3.69
N TRP A 524 -5.64 -6.66 -4.74
CA TRP A 524 -5.37 -6.31 -6.13
C TRP A 524 -6.19 -5.09 -6.57
N ALA A 525 -7.47 -5.01 -6.20
CA ALA A 525 -8.30 -3.83 -6.47
C ALA A 525 -7.71 -2.57 -5.84
N SER A 526 -7.17 -2.67 -4.63
CA SER A 526 -6.47 -1.56 -3.98
C SER A 526 -5.16 -1.21 -4.69
N ALA A 527 -4.38 -2.20 -5.13
CA ALA A 527 -3.14 -1.94 -5.88
C ALA A 527 -3.43 -1.28 -7.24
N GLN A 528 -4.48 -1.70 -7.94
CA GLN A 528 -4.95 -1.10 -9.19
C GLN A 528 -5.35 0.36 -9.01
N LEU A 529 -6.11 0.68 -7.98
CA LEU A 529 -6.57 2.05 -7.70
C LEU A 529 -5.40 3.03 -7.56
N HIS A 530 -4.27 2.55 -7.05
CA HIS A 530 -3.06 3.36 -6.83
C HIS A 530 -1.97 3.14 -7.88
N GLY A 531 -2.26 2.43 -8.98
CA GLY A 531 -1.31 2.18 -10.08
C GLY A 531 -0.10 1.34 -9.70
N LEU A 532 -0.22 0.48 -8.69
CA LEU A 532 0.86 -0.32 -8.10
C LEU A 532 0.83 -1.79 -8.56
N THR A 533 0.14 -2.12 -9.64
CA THR A 533 0.03 -3.50 -10.16
C THR A 533 1.36 -4.10 -10.60
N PHE A 534 2.27 -3.25 -11.09
CA PHE A 534 3.62 -3.66 -11.50
C PHE A 534 4.46 -4.20 -10.32
N ALA A 535 4.11 -3.85 -9.07
CA ALA A 535 4.80 -4.36 -7.88
C ALA A 535 4.66 -5.89 -7.69
N LEU A 536 3.75 -6.50 -8.45
CA LEU A 536 3.32 -7.89 -8.29
C LEU A 536 3.67 -8.74 -9.51
N THR A 537 4.29 -8.17 -10.54
CA THR A 537 4.82 -8.95 -11.66
C THR A 537 5.98 -9.81 -11.16
N THR A 538 5.97 -11.09 -11.50
CA THR A 538 7.12 -11.99 -11.28
C THR A 538 8.17 -11.83 -12.36
N ASP A 539 7.78 -11.28 -13.51
CA ASP A 539 8.71 -10.78 -14.49
C ASP A 539 9.31 -9.43 -14.04
N VAL A 540 10.56 -9.56 -13.59
CA VAL A 540 11.47 -8.46 -13.24
C VAL A 540 12.73 -8.51 -14.13
N THR A 541 12.74 -9.37 -15.16
CA THR A 541 13.93 -9.60 -15.97
C THR A 541 13.77 -8.82 -17.27
N PRO A 542 14.40 -7.64 -17.39
CA PRO A 542 14.19 -6.82 -18.57
C PRO A 542 14.71 -7.49 -19.84
N PRO A 543 14.24 -7.01 -21.01
CA PRO A 543 14.77 -7.39 -22.31
C PRO A 543 16.28 -7.23 -22.40
N GLY A 544 16.91 -8.12 -23.15
CA GLY A 544 18.35 -8.12 -23.35
C GLY A 544 18.82 -6.91 -24.12
N GLN A 545 20.07 -6.53 -23.89
CA GLN A 545 20.70 -5.46 -24.66
C GLN A 545 20.87 -5.88 -26.12
N VAL A 546 20.37 -5.06 -27.04
CA VAL A 546 20.72 -5.15 -28.46
C VAL A 546 22.16 -4.68 -28.66
N THR A 547 23.03 -5.53 -29.20
CA THR A 547 24.47 -5.26 -29.31
C THR A 547 24.99 -5.13 -30.74
N ASP A 548 24.13 -5.39 -31.71
CA ASP A 548 24.44 -5.46 -33.14
C ASP A 548 23.60 -4.49 -33.97
N LEU A 549 23.06 -3.43 -33.36
CA LEU A 549 22.39 -2.36 -34.09
C LEU A 549 23.38 -1.78 -35.10
N THR A 550 22.97 -1.69 -36.37
CA THR A 550 23.76 -1.16 -37.48
C THR A 550 22.87 -0.36 -38.43
N ALA A 551 23.44 0.64 -39.11
CA ALA A 551 22.76 1.31 -40.21
C ALA A 551 23.14 0.62 -41.52
N VAL A 552 22.15 0.29 -42.34
CA VAL A 552 22.33 -0.41 -43.61
C VAL A 552 22.08 0.50 -44.81
N ASP A 553 21.31 1.58 -44.63
CA ASP A 553 21.10 2.62 -45.63
C ASP A 553 20.86 3.99 -44.98
N ALA A 554 21.13 5.07 -45.71
CA ALA A 554 20.90 6.43 -45.24
C ALA A 554 20.40 7.32 -46.39
N GLY A 555 19.22 7.90 -46.20
CA GLY A 555 18.65 8.93 -47.07
C GLY A 555 19.09 10.33 -46.64
N ALA A 556 18.44 11.35 -47.22
CA ALA A 556 18.67 12.73 -46.83
C ALA A 556 17.99 13.06 -45.50
N THR A 557 16.86 12.44 -45.21
CA THR A 557 16.06 12.70 -43.99
C THR A 557 15.61 11.42 -43.29
N SER A 558 16.14 10.28 -43.73
CA SER A 558 15.79 8.95 -43.24
C SER A 558 17.03 8.07 -43.15
N ALA A 559 16.91 6.93 -42.46
CA ALA A 559 17.89 5.86 -42.50
C ALA A 559 17.22 4.52 -42.24
N VAL A 560 17.80 3.43 -42.75
CA VAL A 560 17.38 2.08 -42.39
C VAL A 560 18.40 1.49 -41.43
N VAL A 561 17.93 1.05 -40.27
CA VAL A 561 18.74 0.32 -39.29
C VAL A 561 18.33 -1.14 -39.24
N GLN A 562 19.28 -1.97 -38.81
CA GLN A 562 19.13 -3.40 -38.68
C GLN A 562 19.71 -3.87 -37.35
N PHE A 563 19.03 -4.78 -36.69
CA PHE A 563 19.45 -5.38 -35.42
C PHE A 563 18.88 -6.78 -35.25
N THR A 564 19.45 -7.57 -34.33
CA THR A 564 18.84 -8.82 -33.88
C THR A 564 17.91 -8.54 -32.70
N SER A 565 16.65 -8.99 -32.79
CA SER A 565 15.68 -8.86 -31.71
C SER A 565 16.23 -9.51 -30.42
N PRO A 566 16.20 -8.80 -29.28
CA PRO A 566 16.52 -9.40 -27.99
C PRO A 566 15.37 -10.32 -27.54
N GLY A 567 15.56 -10.96 -26.40
CA GLY A 567 14.45 -11.62 -25.70
C GLY A 567 13.65 -10.63 -24.89
N ASP A 568 12.53 -11.15 -24.41
CA ASP A 568 11.69 -10.56 -23.38
C ASP A 568 12.40 -10.61 -22.02
N ASP A 569 12.83 -11.82 -21.63
CA ASP A 569 13.67 -12.07 -20.45
C ASP A 569 15.14 -12.21 -20.89
N GLY A 570 15.84 -11.09 -21.03
CA GLY A 570 17.20 -11.10 -21.56
C GLY A 570 17.25 -11.54 -23.03
N LEU A 571 17.62 -12.79 -23.31
CA LEU A 571 17.74 -13.31 -24.69
C LEU A 571 16.72 -14.39 -25.04
N GLU A 572 15.75 -14.64 -24.17
CA GLU A 572 14.67 -15.61 -24.38
C GLU A 572 13.32 -14.89 -24.50
N GLY A 573 12.38 -15.45 -25.28
CA GLY A 573 11.06 -14.86 -25.47
C GLY A 573 10.97 -13.84 -26.62
N THR A 574 9.91 -13.03 -26.60
CA THR A 574 9.64 -11.98 -27.58
C THR A 574 9.33 -10.71 -26.81
N PRO A 575 10.14 -9.63 -26.93
CA PRO A 575 9.81 -8.37 -26.27
C PRO A 575 8.48 -7.84 -26.78
N THR A 576 7.78 -7.06 -25.97
CA THR A 576 6.51 -6.42 -26.35
C THR A 576 6.70 -5.29 -27.35
N ALA A 577 7.76 -4.48 -27.21
CA ALA A 577 8.01 -3.33 -28.08
C ALA A 577 9.50 -2.95 -28.18
N TYR A 578 9.81 -2.09 -29.15
CA TYR A 578 11.09 -1.39 -29.23
C TYR A 578 10.89 0.12 -29.09
N GLU A 579 11.83 0.79 -28.46
CA GLU A 579 11.99 2.23 -28.54
C GLU A 579 13.26 2.54 -29.32
N ILE A 580 13.13 3.22 -30.47
CA ILE A 580 14.25 3.65 -31.30
C ILE A 580 14.31 5.17 -31.26
N GLY A 581 15.47 5.71 -30.91
CA GLY A 581 15.68 7.14 -30.75
C GLY A 581 16.97 7.61 -31.41
N TRP A 582 16.98 8.87 -31.84
CA TRP A 582 18.18 9.50 -32.38
C TRP A 582 18.50 10.83 -31.69
N SER A 583 19.78 11.21 -31.72
CA SER A 583 20.28 12.47 -31.17
C SER A 583 21.52 12.96 -31.95
N LEU A 584 21.87 14.23 -31.80
CA LEU A 584 23.14 14.79 -32.31
C LEU A 584 24.35 14.40 -31.44
N TYR A 585 24.11 13.80 -30.28
CA TYR A 585 25.12 13.32 -29.34
C TYR A 585 24.92 11.84 -29.04
N PRO A 586 25.97 11.10 -28.66
CA PRO A 586 25.85 9.69 -28.28
C PRO A 586 24.80 9.48 -27.18
N LEU A 587 23.99 8.43 -27.35
CA LEU A 587 22.92 8.04 -26.44
C LEU A 587 23.37 6.94 -25.47
N ASP A 588 22.97 7.04 -24.22
CA ASP A 588 23.16 6.01 -23.19
C ASP A 588 21.95 5.98 -22.25
N ASP A 589 21.94 5.07 -21.27
CA ASP A 589 20.82 4.92 -20.34
C ASP A 589 20.48 6.22 -19.57
N SER A 590 21.44 7.14 -19.41
CA SER A 590 21.24 8.39 -18.66
C SER A 590 20.59 9.50 -19.48
N ASN A 591 20.65 9.42 -20.81
CA ASN A 591 20.18 10.48 -21.69
C ASN A 591 19.19 10.03 -22.77
N PHE A 592 18.87 8.74 -22.86
CA PHE A 592 17.94 8.20 -23.88
C PHE A 592 16.56 8.84 -23.85
N SER A 593 16.06 9.22 -22.68
CA SER A 593 14.77 9.94 -22.53
C SER A 593 14.72 11.31 -23.22
N SER A 594 15.88 11.87 -23.57
CA SER A 594 15.99 13.11 -24.34
C SER A 594 16.12 12.89 -25.85
N ALA A 595 16.20 11.65 -26.31
CA ALA A 595 16.27 11.30 -27.72
C ALA A 595 14.96 11.64 -28.44
N LYS A 596 15.05 11.97 -29.73
CA LYS A 596 13.87 12.07 -30.59
C LYS A 596 13.48 10.65 -31.01
N LEU A 597 12.35 10.18 -30.48
CA LEU A 597 11.81 8.85 -30.80
C LEU A 597 11.23 8.81 -32.22
N THR A 598 11.36 7.65 -32.85
CA THR A 598 10.75 7.34 -34.15
C THR A 598 9.77 6.18 -34.01
N SER A 599 8.95 5.95 -35.05
CA SER A 599 8.12 4.75 -35.11
C SER A 599 9.00 3.50 -35.19
N ALA A 600 8.74 2.53 -34.32
CA ALA A 600 9.42 1.23 -34.33
C ALA A 600 8.58 0.18 -35.09
N PRO A 601 9.22 -0.82 -35.73
CA PRO A 601 8.52 -1.96 -36.31
C PRO A 601 7.92 -2.86 -35.22
N PRO A 602 6.97 -3.75 -35.56
CA PRO A 602 6.46 -4.75 -34.63
C PRO A 602 7.57 -5.62 -34.03
N ALA A 603 7.44 -5.93 -32.74
CA ALA A 603 8.41 -6.77 -32.05
C ALA A 603 8.46 -8.20 -32.62
N GLN A 604 9.64 -8.80 -32.59
CA GLN A 604 9.92 -10.12 -33.18
C GLN A 604 10.54 -11.04 -32.14
N PRO A 605 10.42 -12.37 -32.26
CA PRO A 605 11.04 -13.28 -31.33
C PRO A 605 12.56 -13.14 -31.26
N ALA A 606 13.14 -13.47 -30.11
CA ALA A 606 14.59 -13.39 -29.89
C ALA A 606 15.38 -14.09 -31.02
N GLY A 607 16.41 -13.41 -31.51
CA GLY A 607 17.28 -13.94 -32.57
C GLY A 607 16.80 -13.66 -34.00
N TRP A 608 15.61 -13.09 -34.20
CA TRP A 608 15.17 -12.62 -35.51
C TRP A 608 15.86 -11.34 -35.92
N LEU A 609 16.21 -11.25 -37.20
CA LEU A 609 16.80 -10.06 -37.79
C LEU A 609 15.68 -9.08 -38.14
N VAL A 610 15.72 -7.89 -37.54
CA VAL A 610 14.71 -6.83 -37.71
C VAL A 610 15.33 -5.67 -38.46
N GLN A 611 14.58 -5.09 -39.40
CA GLN A 611 14.90 -3.83 -40.04
C GLN A 611 13.87 -2.78 -39.65
N ALA A 612 14.33 -1.57 -39.37
CA ALA A 612 13.50 -0.44 -39.01
C ALA A 612 13.90 0.77 -39.85
N GLN A 613 12.91 1.44 -40.44
CA GLN A 613 13.10 2.74 -41.05
C GLN A 613 12.99 3.81 -39.97
N ILE A 614 13.98 4.71 -39.96
CA ILE A 614 14.05 5.86 -39.07
C ILE A 614 13.85 7.09 -39.92
N ASP A 615 12.71 7.73 -39.75
CA ASP A 615 12.41 8.99 -40.43
C ASP A 615 12.70 10.19 -39.53
N GLY A 616 12.71 11.36 -40.17
CA GLY A 616 12.84 12.64 -39.51
C GLY A 616 14.26 12.94 -39.03
N LEU A 617 15.26 12.40 -39.71
CA LEU A 617 16.65 12.69 -39.47
C LEU A 617 17.02 14.06 -40.07
N PRO A 618 17.91 14.83 -39.41
CA PRO A 618 18.40 16.08 -39.93
C PRO A 618 19.26 15.83 -41.18
N PRO A 619 19.07 16.60 -42.27
CA PRO A 619 19.82 16.40 -43.51
C PRO A 619 21.25 16.89 -43.42
N THR A 620 22.16 16.25 -44.17
CA THR A 620 23.60 16.53 -44.18
C THR A 620 24.26 16.53 -42.79
N ALA A 621 23.71 15.78 -41.85
CA ALA A 621 24.12 15.78 -40.45
C ALA A 621 24.54 14.37 -40.02
N THR A 622 25.42 14.31 -39.02
CA THR A 622 25.74 13.04 -38.35
C THR A 622 24.91 12.94 -37.07
N VAL A 623 24.10 11.89 -36.99
CA VAL A 623 23.29 11.55 -35.82
C VAL A 623 23.77 10.25 -35.20
N TYR A 624 23.45 10.08 -33.92
CA TYR A 624 23.62 8.87 -33.16
C TYR A 624 22.25 8.26 -32.95
N VAL A 625 22.08 7.03 -33.43
CA VAL A 625 20.88 6.21 -33.23
C VAL A 625 21.19 5.16 -32.18
N ALA A 626 20.26 4.99 -31.24
CA ALA A 626 20.26 3.88 -30.30
C ALA A 626 18.84 3.38 -30.09
N MET A 627 18.70 2.21 -29.48
CA MET A 627 17.41 1.62 -29.17
C MET A 627 17.40 0.87 -27.85
N ARG A 628 16.22 0.52 -27.36
CA ARG A 628 16.00 -0.42 -26.25
C ARG A 628 14.71 -1.20 -26.47
N ALA A 629 14.59 -2.37 -25.84
CA ALA A 629 13.39 -3.19 -25.89
C ALA A 629 12.61 -3.09 -24.58
N VAL A 630 11.30 -3.33 -24.65
CA VAL A 630 10.36 -3.27 -23.53
C VAL A 630 9.53 -4.56 -23.52
N ASP A 631 9.38 -5.20 -22.37
CA ASP A 631 8.57 -6.42 -22.17
C ASP A 631 7.09 -6.09 -21.86
N GLU A 632 6.26 -7.11 -21.66
CA GLU A 632 4.84 -6.93 -21.30
C GLU A 632 4.63 -6.39 -19.88
N ALA A 633 5.59 -6.62 -18.99
CA ALA A 633 5.57 -6.11 -17.61
C ALA A 633 6.00 -4.63 -17.55
N GLY A 634 6.50 -4.08 -18.66
CA GLY A 634 7.00 -2.72 -18.77
C GLY A 634 8.45 -2.55 -18.30
N ASN A 635 9.20 -3.62 -18.03
CA ASN A 635 10.63 -3.49 -17.78
C ASN A 635 11.35 -3.09 -19.08
N VAL A 636 12.30 -2.16 -18.92
CA VAL A 636 13.02 -1.58 -20.05
C VAL A 636 14.44 -2.13 -20.07
N GLY A 637 14.81 -2.73 -21.20
CA GLY A 637 16.15 -3.25 -21.44
C GLY A 637 17.23 -2.15 -21.53
N PRO A 638 18.52 -2.51 -21.38
CA PRO A 638 19.61 -1.56 -21.54
C PRO A 638 19.66 -0.96 -22.95
N VAL A 639 20.09 0.31 -23.06
CA VAL A 639 20.29 0.97 -24.35
C VAL A 639 21.33 0.23 -25.19
N SER A 640 21.07 0.12 -26.49
CA SER A 640 21.92 -0.57 -27.46
C SER A 640 23.29 0.09 -27.66
N ASN A 641 24.14 -0.52 -28.49
CA ASN A 641 25.28 0.21 -29.05
C ASN A 641 24.80 1.45 -29.83
N ASN A 642 25.64 2.48 -29.89
CA ASN A 642 25.38 3.66 -30.71
C ASN A 642 25.77 3.41 -32.16
N VAL A 643 24.86 3.69 -33.07
CA VAL A 643 25.12 3.73 -34.52
C VAL A 643 25.26 5.18 -34.95
N GLN A 644 26.36 5.49 -35.64
CA GLN A 644 26.51 6.78 -36.30
C GLN A 644 25.96 6.70 -37.71
N VAL A 645 25.01 7.58 -38.03
CA VAL A 645 24.42 7.73 -39.36
C VAL A 645 24.75 9.12 -39.86
N THR A 646 25.33 9.21 -41.06
CA THR A 646 25.51 10.48 -41.76
C THR A 646 24.50 10.54 -42.89
N THR A 647 23.52 11.43 -42.78
CA THR A 647 22.48 11.62 -43.79
C THR A 647 23.04 12.28 -45.05
N GLU A 648 22.45 11.94 -46.19
CA GLU A 648 22.83 12.47 -47.49
C GLU A 648 22.34 13.92 -47.69
N GLY A 649 22.79 14.54 -48.77
CA GLY A 649 22.31 15.86 -49.20
C GLY A 649 21.01 15.75 -49.98
N GLY A 650 19.90 16.17 -49.38
CA GLY A 650 18.59 16.22 -50.03
C GLY A 650 18.43 17.39 -51.00
N VAL A 651 17.24 17.46 -51.61
CA VAL A 651 16.85 18.57 -52.49
C VAL A 651 16.54 19.79 -51.64
N VAL A 652 17.31 20.87 -51.83
CA VAL A 652 17.07 22.16 -51.19
C VAL A 652 15.96 22.88 -51.95
N VAL A 653 14.77 22.92 -51.35
CA VAL A 653 13.55 23.51 -51.92
C VAL A 653 13.50 25.02 -51.67
N TYR A 654 14.09 25.45 -50.55
CA TYR A 654 14.20 26.86 -50.18
C TYR A 654 15.51 27.11 -49.44
N SER A 655 16.12 28.27 -49.67
CA SER A 655 17.27 28.73 -48.88
C SER A 655 17.28 30.25 -48.75
N GLU A 656 17.52 30.76 -47.55
CA GLU A 656 17.72 32.17 -47.28
C GLU A 656 18.82 32.38 -46.23
N GLY A 657 19.84 33.18 -46.57
CA GLY A 657 20.97 33.51 -45.69
C GLY A 657 21.01 34.97 -45.26
N PHE A 658 19.97 35.76 -45.58
CA PHE A 658 19.80 37.16 -45.18
C PHE A 658 20.91 38.13 -45.62
N GLU A 659 21.68 37.73 -46.63
CA GLU A 659 22.77 38.52 -47.23
C GLU A 659 22.30 39.51 -48.30
N GLY A 660 20.99 39.70 -48.48
CA GLY A 660 20.38 40.64 -49.42
C GLY A 660 19.46 41.65 -48.73
N ASP A 661 19.19 42.77 -49.38
CA ASP A 661 18.27 43.81 -48.84
C ASP A 661 16.79 43.52 -49.15
N SER A 662 16.50 42.42 -49.88
CA SER A 662 15.14 42.03 -50.27
C SER A 662 15.08 40.54 -50.62
N GLY A 663 14.09 39.81 -50.10
CA GLY A 663 13.78 38.47 -50.58
C GLY A 663 12.42 37.90 -50.15
N GLY A 664 11.41 38.78 -50.10
CA GLY A 664 10.00 38.35 -50.00
C GLY A 664 9.51 38.01 -48.60
N TRP A 665 10.35 38.12 -47.58
CA TRP A 665 9.92 38.09 -46.17
C TRP A 665 9.29 39.41 -45.73
N SER A 666 8.47 39.34 -44.70
CA SER A 666 7.91 40.49 -43.98
C SER A 666 8.22 40.36 -42.49
N SER A 667 8.48 41.48 -41.82
CA SER A 667 8.78 41.48 -40.39
C SER A 667 8.13 42.64 -39.66
N ASP A 668 7.84 42.45 -38.38
CA ASP A 668 7.40 43.50 -37.45
C ASP A 668 8.10 43.37 -36.08
N GLY A 669 7.73 44.24 -35.13
CA GLY A 669 8.40 44.33 -33.84
C GLY A 669 9.88 44.73 -34.00
N LEU A 670 10.77 44.00 -33.31
CA LEU A 670 12.21 44.25 -33.33
C LEU A 670 12.97 43.45 -34.41
N TRP A 671 12.28 42.69 -35.25
CA TRP A 671 12.90 41.89 -36.31
C TRP A 671 13.50 42.76 -37.42
N HIS A 672 14.82 42.69 -37.61
CA HIS A 672 15.53 43.37 -38.70
C HIS A 672 16.84 42.66 -39.10
N ILE A 673 17.41 43.03 -40.26
CA ILE A 673 18.74 42.57 -40.69
C ILE A 673 19.83 43.29 -39.88
N THR A 674 20.77 42.54 -39.33
CA THR A 674 21.88 43.05 -38.52
C THR A 674 23.24 42.54 -39.01
N THR A 675 24.32 43.21 -38.61
CA THR A 675 25.72 42.78 -38.79
C THR A 675 26.39 42.39 -37.48
N ARG A 676 25.63 42.32 -36.38
CA ARG A 676 26.17 42.00 -35.04
C ARG A 676 26.71 40.58 -34.96
N ARG A 677 25.94 39.62 -35.49
CA ARG A 677 26.28 38.20 -35.55
C ARG A 677 25.74 37.63 -36.85
N ALA A 678 26.43 36.65 -37.40
CA ALA A 678 25.98 35.82 -38.52
C ALA A 678 26.61 34.43 -38.34
N SER A 679 25.90 33.39 -38.75
CA SER A 679 26.40 32.01 -38.79
C SER A 679 27.40 31.88 -39.95
N GLU A 680 27.07 32.47 -41.09
CA GLU A 680 27.90 32.57 -42.29
C GLU A 680 27.76 33.97 -42.90
N GLY A 681 28.78 34.46 -43.61
CA GLY A 681 28.71 35.79 -44.24
C GLY A 681 28.89 36.96 -43.28
N GLU A 682 28.19 38.08 -43.55
CA GLU A 682 28.28 39.33 -42.79
C GLU A 682 26.95 39.71 -42.10
N ARG A 683 25.82 39.05 -42.41
CA ARG A 683 24.48 39.47 -41.98
C ARG A 683 23.60 38.31 -41.52
N SER A 684 22.68 38.60 -40.60
CA SER A 684 21.59 37.68 -40.20
C SER A 684 20.32 38.46 -39.86
N PHE A 685 19.19 37.76 -39.66
CA PHE A 685 17.97 38.38 -39.13
C PHE A 685 17.95 38.30 -37.60
N TRP A 686 17.54 39.36 -36.93
CA TRP A 686 17.64 39.46 -35.48
C TRP A 686 16.45 40.16 -34.85
N TYR A 687 15.98 39.62 -33.72
CA TYR A 687 15.05 40.27 -32.82
C TYR A 687 15.79 40.94 -31.66
N GLY A 688 15.99 42.26 -31.75
CA GLY A 688 16.58 43.06 -30.69
C GLY A 688 16.87 44.51 -31.11
N LEU A 689 17.57 45.26 -30.26
CA LEU A 689 17.86 46.69 -30.47
C LEU A 689 19.35 46.95 -30.71
N GLU A 690 19.65 47.57 -31.85
CA GLU A 690 21.02 47.94 -32.23
C GLU A 690 21.69 48.89 -31.24
N GLU A 691 20.95 49.69 -30.48
CA GLU A 691 21.58 50.61 -29.52
C GLU A 691 22.09 49.92 -28.25
N THR A 692 21.34 48.93 -27.74
CA THR A 692 21.64 48.27 -26.46
C THR A 692 22.34 46.94 -26.66
N GLY A 693 22.10 46.26 -27.80
CA GLY A 693 22.50 44.88 -28.02
C GLY A 693 21.62 43.86 -27.32
N THR A 694 20.42 44.27 -26.88
CA THR A 694 19.44 43.43 -26.19
C THR A 694 18.04 43.66 -26.76
N TYR A 695 17.06 42.83 -26.40
CA TYR A 695 15.65 43.06 -26.77
C TYR A 695 14.87 43.82 -25.68
N ASP A 696 15.55 44.34 -24.66
CA ASP A 696 14.93 45.12 -23.58
C ASP A 696 14.46 46.50 -24.08
N THR A 697 13.14 46.66 -24.18
CA THR A 697 12.49 47.94 -24.48
C THR A 697 11.99 48.67 -23.22
N GLY A 698 12.15 48.07 -22.04
CA GLY A 698 11.57 48.51 -20.77
C GLY A 698 10.08 48.15 -20.60
N SER A 699 9.51 47.37 -21.52
CA SER A 699 8.13 46.85 -21.49
C SER A 699 8.03 45.55 -22.29
N THR A 700 6.88 44.85 -22.17
CA THR A 700 6.54 43.71 -23.02
C THR A 700 6.61 44.08 -24.50
N ASN A 701 7.22 43.24 -25.32
CA ASN A 701 7.23 43.43 -26.76
C ASN A 701 7.18 42.09 -27.51
N ALA A 702 6.59 42.11 -28.69
CA ALA A 702 6.47 40.94 -29.55
C ALA A 702 6.58 41.33 -31.02
N GLY A 703 6.99 40.38 -31.85
CA GLY A 703 7.00 40.52 -33.30
C GLY A 703 7.29 39.22 -34.02
N THR A 704 7.03 39.22 -35.31
CA THR A 704 7.12 38.04 -36.17
C THR A 704 7.87 38.35 -37.47
N LEU A 705 8.79 37.47 -37.85
CA LEU A 705 9.41 37.40 -39.18
C LEU A 705 8.72 36.30 -39.98
N THR A 706 8.04 36.64 -41.06
CA THR A 706 7.34 35.69 -41.94
C THR A 706 8.06 35.56 -43.28
N LEU A 707 8.42 34.34 -43.66
CA LEU A 707 9.04 34.00 -44.94
C LEU A 707 8.02 33.97 -46.09
N PRO A 708 8.47 34.09 -47.36
CA PRO A 708 7.59 33.90 -48.51
C PRO A 708 6.98 32.48 -48.54
N VAL A 709 5.99 32.28 -49.42
CA VAL A 709 5.41 30.95 -49.65
C VAL A 709 6.45 30.01 -50.24
N ILE A 710 6.60 28.84 -49.64
CA ILE A 710 7.49 27.75 -50.04
C ILE A 710 6.62 26.63 -50.59
N ASP A 711 6.94 26.18 -51.81
CA ASP A 711 6.20 25.13 -52.51
C ASP A 711 6.91 23.78 -52.34
N LEU A 712 6.30 22.86 -51.60
CA LEU A 712 6.82 21.52 -51.31
C LEU A 712 6.19 20.45 -52.22
N THR A 713 5.51 20.85 -53.30
CA THR A 713 4.93 19.90 -54.26
C THR A 713 6.02 18.97 -54.81
N GLY A 714 5.80 17.65 -54.73
CA GLY A 714 6.74 16.63 -55.16
C GLY A 714 7.94 16.39 -54.23
N VAL A 715 7.92 16.93 -53.02
CA VAL A 715 8.96 16.75 -52.00
C VAL A 715 8.45 15.81 -50.89
N SER A 716 9.15 14.70 -50.68
CA SER A 716 8.91 13.79 -49.55
C SER A 716 9.75 14.19 -48.34
N SER A 717 9.21 13.94 -47.15
CA SER A 717 9.88 14.14 -45.85
C SER A 717 10.59 15.50 -45.69
N PRO A 718 9.94 16.64 -45.98
CA PRO A 718 10.60 17.94 -45.90
C PRO A 718 11.02 18.27 -44.45
N PHE A 719 12.14 18.97 -44.33
CA PHE A 719 12.77 19.37 -43.08
C PHE A 719 13.16 20.85 -43.12
N LEU A 720 12.86 21.57 -42.05
CA LEU A 720 13.39 22.91 -41.81
C LEU A 720 14.74 22.80 -41.11
N VAL A 721 15.74 23.48 -41.67
CA VAL A 721 17.04 23.70 -41.05
C VAL A 721 17.22 25.20 -40.87
N VAL A 722 17.54 25.64 -39.66
CA VAL A 722 17.85 27.04 -39.38
C VAL A 722 19.05 27.14 -38.45
N ASP A 723 20.04 27.94 -38.83
CA ASP A 723 21.13 28.27 -37.91
C ASP A 723 20.60 29.37 -36.98
N GLN A 724 20.62 29.09 -35.68
CA GLN A 724 20.11 30.06 -34.69
C GLN A 724 21.11 30.34 -33.59
N PHE A 725 21.11 31.58 -33.11
CA PHE A 725 21.68 31.96 -31.82
C PHE A 725 20.55 32.48 -30.95
N ILE A 726 20.40 31.94 -29.75
CA ILE A 726 19.40 32.42 -28.80
C ILE A 726 20.07 32.75 -27.47
N HIS A 727 19.65 33.86 -26.86
CA HIS A 727 19.99 34.24 -25.49
C HIS A 727 18.83 35.04 -24.92
N VAL A 728 18.00 34.38 -24.11
CA VAL A 728 16.75 34.90 -23.55
C VAL A 728 16.58 34.41 -22.10
N GLU A 729 15.55 34.87 -21.40
CA GLU A 729 15.27 34.47 -20.03
C GLU A 729 15.05 32.94 -19.90
N GLY A 730 15.56 32.37 -18.79
CA GLY A 730 15.45 30.95 -18.48
C GLY A 730 14.07 30.59 -17.91
N GLY A 731 13.38 29.63 -18.54
CA GLY A 731 12.04 29.17 -18.15
C GLY A 731 11.03 29.30 -19.31
N LEU A 732 10.16 28.30 -19.50
CA LEU A 732 9.25 28.22 -20.66
C LEU A 732 8.07 29.21 -20.63
N TYR A 733 7.92 30.00 -19.56
CA TYR A 733 6.78 30.90 -19.33
C TYR A 733 7.13 32.39 -19.39
N TYR A 734 8.39 32.74 -19.64
CA TYR A 734 8.88 34.12 -19.78
C TYR A 734 9.00 34.45 -21.27
N ASP A 735 10.19 34.46 -21.86
CA ASP A 735 10.31 34.69 -23.30
C ASP A 735 9.89 33.48 -24.15
N ALA A 736 8.95 33.69 -25.07
CA ALA A 736 8.50 32.72 -26.06
C ALA A 736 9.09 33.02 -27.45
N ALA A 737 10.04 32.19 -27.87
CA ALA A 737 10.50 32.13 -29.26
C ALA A 737 9.92 30.87 -29.92
N THR A 738 9.16 31.04 -30.99
CA THR A 738 8.41 29.96 -31.65
C THR A 738 8.59 30.01 -33.17
N ILE A 739 8.71 28.84 -33.78
CA ILE A 739 8.62 28.68 -35.24
C ILE A 739 7.20 28.18 -35.53
N VAL A 740 6.47 28.87 -36.40
CA VAL A 740 5.12 28.52 -36.82
C VAL A 740 5.13 28.21 -38.30
N VAL A 741 4.65 27.03 -38.68
CA VAL A 741 4.49 26.62 -40.07
C VAL A 741 3.01 26.48 -40.37
N THR A 742 2.56 27.08 -41.46
CA THR A 742 1.14 27.12 -41.84
C THR A 742 0.98 26.69 -43.28
N ASP A 743 0.07 25.74 -43.53
CA ASP A 743 -0.38 25.40 -44.87
C ASP A 743 -1.22 26.56 -45.44
N ILE A 744 -0.86 27.00 -46.64
CA ILE A 744 -1.52 28.13 -47.31
C ILE A 744 -2.88 27.73 -47.88
N ASP A 745 -3.04 26.48 -48.27
CA ASP A 745 -4.24 25.91 -48.87
C ASP A 745 -5.21 25.36 -47.82
N ASP A 746 -4.70 24.98 -46.65
CA ASP A 746 -5.47 24.65 -45.45
C ASP A 746 -4.94 25.38 -44.21
N PRO A 747 -5.37 26.63 -43.95
CA PRO A 747 -4.88 27.41 -42.82
C PRO A 747 -5.19 26.82 -41.43
N GLY A 748 -6.02 25.77 -41.34
CA GLY A 748 -6.22 25.00 -40.11
C GLY A 748 -5.06 24.06 -39.79
N ASN A 749 -4.28 23.65 -40.79
CA ASN A 749 -3.10 22.81 -40.64
C ASN A 749 -1.88 23.69 -40.27
N VAL A 750 -1.55 23.69 -38.98
CA VAL A 750 -0.49 24.52 -38.39
C VAL A 750 0.39 23.67 -37.49
N ALA A 751 1.71 23.80 -37.63
CA ALA A 751 2.68 23.24 -36.70
C ALA A 751 3.41 24.35 -35.95
N VAL A 752 3.58 24.17 -34.64
CA VAL A 752 4.22 25.15 -33.75
C VAL A 752 5.38 24.49 -33.02
N PHE A 753 6.58 25.03 -33.21
CA PHE A 753 7.82 24.55 -32.61
C PHE A 753 8.37 25.59 -31.61
N PRO A 754 8.09 25.46 -30.31
CA PRO A 754 8.66 26.35 -29.31
C PRO A 754 10.18 26.14 -29.18
N ARG A 755 10.89 27.15 -28.66
CA ARG A 755 12.34 27.03 -28.39
C ARG A 755 12.65 25.86 -27.45
N THR A 756 13.77 25.21 -27.68
CA THR A 756 14.27 24.09 -26.87
C THR A 756 15.34 24.50 -25.85
N THR A 757 15.90 25.70 -25.98
CA THR A 757 16.89 26.26 -25.05
C THR A 757 16.66 27.75 -24.84
N SER A 758 17.12 28.30 -23.70
CA SER A 758 17.21 29.75 -23.47
C SER A 758 18.54 30.33 -23.95
N TRP A 759 19.55 29.49 -24.14
CA TRP A 759 20.89 29.95 -24.52
C TRP A 759 21.64 28.91 -25.35
N THR A 760 22.13 29.31 -26.53
CA THR A 760 23.05 28.49 -27.36
C THR A 760 24.51 28.68 -26.98
N ASN A 761 24.79 29.07 -25.73
CA ASN A 761 26.14 29.22 -25.17
C ASN A 761 27.08 30.14 -25.97
N GLY A 762 26.52 31.13 -26.67
CA GLY A 762 27.29 32.12 -27.40
C GLY A 762 27.69 31.74 -28.83
N THR A 763 27.23 30.59 -29.35
CA THR A 763 27.46 30.14 -30.73
C THR A 763 26.14 30.01 -31.51
N PHE A 764 26.23 30.05 -32.84
CA PHE A 764 25.12 29.61 -33.68
C PHE A 764 25.08 28.08 -33.66
N GLU A 765 23.90 27.53 -33.46
CA GLU A 765 23.64 26.09 -33.47
C GLU A 765 22.54 25.80 -34.51
N PRO A 766 22.67 24.73 -35.31
CA PRO A 766 21.61 24.35 -36.23
C PRO A 766 20.41 23.79 -35.45
N ARG A 767 19.21 24.22 -35.85
CA ARG A 767 17.93 23.70 -35.39
C ARG A 767 17.23 23.00 -36.54
N PHE A 768 16.69 21.83 -36.24
CA PHE A 768 16.05 20.95 -37.20
C PHE A 768 14.62 20.66 -36.77
N GLU A 769 13.65 20.93 -37.65
CA GLU A 769 12.23 20.64 -37.42
C GLU A 769 11.64 19.86 -38.59
N SER A 770 10.93 18.77 -38.28
CA SER A 770 10.25 17.96 -39.28
C SER A 770 9.05 18.68 -39.84
N LEU A 771 8.93 18.71 -41.16
CA LEU A 771 7.78 19.24 -41.88
C LEU A 771 7.01 18.11 -42.59
N ALA A 772 7.18 16.84 -42.18
CA ALA A 772 6.59 15.68 -42.86
C ALA A 772 5.06 15.81 -43.06
N GLY A 773 4.34 16.39 -42.09
CA GLY A 773 2.89 16.67 -42.21
C GLY A 773 2.50 17.72 -43.26
N PHE A 774 3.48 18.36 -43.91
CA PHE A 774 3.32 19.33 -44.99
C PHE A 774 3.96 18.85 -46.31
N ALA A 775 4.30 17.56 -46.42
CA ALA A 775 4.75 16.98 -47.69
C ALA A 775 3.70 17.23 -48.79
N ASP A 776 4.17 17.57 -49.99
CA ASP A 776 3.32 17.91 -51.15
C ASP A 776 2.37 19.12 -50.94
N ARG A 777 2.66 20.00 -49.97
CA ARG A 777 1.87 21.22 -49.67
C ARG A 777 2.61 22.51 -49.99
N ARG A 778 1.91 23.63 -49.91
CA ARG A 778 2.49 24.98 -49.96
C ARG A 778 2.39 25.62 -48.59
N ILE A 779 3.53 26.03 -48.04
CA ILE A 779 3.61 26.51 -46.66
C ILE A 779 4.17 27.93 -46.57
N THR A 780 3.94 28.58 -45.44
CA THR A 780 4.76 29.71 -44.97
C THR A 780 5.36 29.38 -43.61
N ILE A 781 6.53 29.94 -43.33
CA ILE A 781 7.25 29.75 -42.08
C ILE A 781 7.39 31.12 -41.42
N ALA A 782 6.98 31.21 -40.16
CA ALA A 782 7.04 32.41 -39.35
C ALA A 782 7.86 32.17 -38.07
N PHE A 783 8.78 33.08 -37.77
CA PHE A 783 9.54 33.11 -36.53
C PHE A 783 8.95 34.19 -35.63
N SER A 784 8.27 33.78 -34.56
CA SER A 784 7.60 34.67 -33.64
C SER A 784 8.37 34.76 -32.32
N PHE A 785 8.50 35.98 -31.80
CA PHE A 785 9.13 36.27 -30.52
C PHE A 785 8.18 37.12 -29.69
N ASP A 786 7.90 36.70 -28.45
CA ASP A 786 7.10 37.43 -27.47
C ASP A 786 7.82 37.39 -26.13
N THR A 787 8.07 38.54 -25.52
CA THR A 787 8.71 38.58 -24.20
C THR A 787 7.79 38.10 -23.07
N ILE A 788 6.47 38.03 -23.31
CA ILE A 788 5.39 37.74 -22.34
C ILE A 788 5.28 38.76 -21.20
N ASP A 789 6.39 39.05 -20.52
CA ASP A 789 6.52 40.10 -19.53
C ASP A 789 7.62 41.12 -19.90
N GLY A 790 7.79 42.15 -19.07
CA GLY A 790 8.73 43.25 -19.29
C GLY A 790 9.94 43.21 -18.35
N ALA A 791 10.14 42.12 -17.61
CA ALA A 791 11.22 41.96 -16.65
C ALA A 791 12.38 41.19 -17.31
N ILE A 792 13.61 41.44 -16.86
CA ILE A 792 14.80 40.63 -17.20
C ILE A 792 15.00 40.40 -18.72
N ASN A 793 14.72 41.42 -19.55
CA ASN A 793 14.89 41.34 -21.01
C ASN A 793 16.28 41.78 -21.52
N ASP A 794 17.25 41.99 -20.61
CA ASP A 794 18.61 42.49 -20.93
C ASP A 794 19.54 41.41 -21.53
N PHE A 795 18.97 40.50 -22.33
CA PHE A 795 19.67 39.46 -23.07
C PHE A 795 19.68 39.76 -24.57
N GLU A 796 20.53 39.08 -25.34
CA GLU A 796 20.77 39.44 -26.75
C GLU A 796 19.60 39.11 -27.70
N GLY A 797 18.67 38.24 -27.32
CA GLY A 797 17.51 37.89 -28.12
C GLY A 797 17.76 36.71 -29.06
N TRP A 798 17.15 36.75 -30.25
CA TRP A 798 17.16 35.62 -31.19
C TRP A 798 17.67 36.05 -32.57
N TYR A 799 18.78 35.45 -33.00
CA TYR A 799 19.32 35.58 -34.35
C TYR A 799 18.98 34.32 -35.15
N ILE A 800 18.61 34.52 -36.41
CA ILE A 800 18.25 33.49 -37.37
C ILE A 800 19.06 33.72 -38.64
N ASP A 801 19.70 32.66 -39.11
CA ASP A 801 20.53 32.66 -40.30
C ASP A 801 20.40 31.33 -41.06
N ASN A 802 20.79 31.32 -42.33
CA ASN A 802 20.88 30.13 -43.17
C ASN A 802 19.63 29.22 -43.11
N VAL A 803 18.44 29.80 -43.25
CA VAL A 803 17.18 29.05 -43.26
C VAL A 803 17.10 28.23 -44.54
N ARG A 804 16.97 26.91 -44.42
CA ARG A 804 16.84 25.98 -45.54
C ARG A 804 15.64 25.08 -45.32
N VAL A 805 14.91 24.80 -46.40
CA VAL A 805 13.97 23.68 -46.42
C VAL A 805 14.53 22.64 -47.37
N VAL A 806 14.76 21.45 -46.84
CA VAL A 806 15.39 20.33 -47.54
C VAL A 806 14.45 19.14 -47.46
N GLY A 807 14.28 18.40 -48.54
CA GLY A 807 13.56 17.13 -48.50
C GLY A 807 14.15 16.15 -49.51
N GLU A 808 13.40 15.09 -49.79
CA GLU A 808 13.76 14.10 -50.78
C GLU A 808 12.92 14.33 -52.05
N GLU A 809 13.54 14.14 -53.21
CA GLU A 809 12.79 14.11 -54.47
C GLU A 809 11.92 12.86 -54.41
N THR A 810 10.59 13.03 -54.55
CA THR A 810 9.69 11.89 -54.63
C THR A 810 10.09 11.04 -55.83
N THR A 811 10.73 9.89 -55.59
CA THR A 811 10.74 8.79 -56.54
C THR A 811 9.35 8.17 -56.46
N SER A 812 8.36 8.83 -57.05
CA SER A 812 7.05 8.19 -57.22
C SER A 812 7.29 6.90 -58.00
N CYS A 813 6.97 5.76 -57.39
CA CYS A 813 6.94 4.49 -58.11
C CYS A 813 6.11 4.68 -59.39
N ALA A 814 6.51 4.03 -60.49
CA ALA A 814 5.82 4.19 -61.78
C ALA A 814 4.32 3.86 -61.69
N HIS A 815 3.94 3.07 -60.68
CA HIS A 815 2.61 2.76 -60.20
C HIS A 815 2.72 2.30 -58.73
N GLY A 816 1.59 2.06 -58.04
CA GLY A 816 1.62 1.56 -56.67
C GLY A 816 2.25 0.16 -56.58
N LYS A 817 2.87 -0.19 -55.45
CA LYS A 817 3.39 -1.55 -55.17
C LYS A 817 2.30 -2.63 -55.20
N CYS A 818 1.05 -2.21 -55.06
CA CYS A 818 -0.14 -3.05 -55.14
C CYS A 818 -0.78 -3.10 -56.53
N GLU A 819 -0.16 -2.44 -57.51
CA GLU A 819 -0.63 -2.42 -58.89
C GLU A 819 0.36 -3.17 -59.77
N GLN A 820 -0.12 -4.04 -60.65
CA GLN A 820 0.74 -4.70 -61.63
C GLN A 820 1.15 -3.70 -62.71
N GLY A 821 2.40 -3.74 -63.15
CA GLY A 821 2.90 -2.86 -64.18
C GLY A 821 4.34 -3.11 -64.63
N GLY A 822 5.02 -2.05 -65.03
CA GLY A 822 6.43 -2.10 -65.39
C GLY A 822 7.30 -2.42 -64.17
N PRO A 823 8.58 -2.75 -64.33
CA PRO A 823 9.45 -2.94 -63.17
C PRO A 823 9.49 -1.66 -62.32
N LEU A 824 9.32 -1.82 -61.00
CA LEU A 824 9.46 -0.72 -60.05
C LEU A 824 10.93 -0.51 -59.66
N ASP A 825 11.30 0.74 -59.40
CA ASP A 825 12.64 1.07 -58.93
C ASP A 825 12.78 0.64 -57.45
N PRO A 826 13.77 -0.17 -57.07
CA PRO A 826 14.01 -0.53 -55.67
C PRO A 826 14.11 0.67 -54.73
N ALA A 827 14.49 1.85 -55.22
CA ALA A 827 14.59 3.06 -54.42
C ALA A 827 13.24 3.76 -54.15
N CYS A 828 12.14 3.34 -54.77
CA CYS A 828 10.87 4.09 -54.73
C CYS A 828 9.99 3.76 -53.53
N ASP A 829 10.16 2.60 -52.89
CA ASP A 829 9.45 2.20 -51.68
C ASP A 829 10.27 1.11 -50.94
N PRO A 830 10.39 1.13 -49.60
CA PRO A 830 11.19 0.16 -48.85
C PRO A 830 10.69 -1.29 -48.97
N CYS A 831 9.38 -1.48 -49.08
CA CYS A 831 8.80 -2.79 -49.38
C CYS A 831 9.15 -3.20 -50.82
N VAL A 832 9.09 -2.27 -51.78
CA VAL A 832 9.57 -2.53 -53.14
C VAL A 832 11.03 -2.98 -53.13
N ALA A 833 11.92 -2.31 -52.39
CA ALA A 833 13.31 -2.72 -52.22
C ALA A 833 13.45 -4.16 -51.69
N SER A 834 12.62 -4.51 -50.70
CA SER A 834 12.60 -5.83 -50.05
C SER A 834 12.12 -6.93 -51.00
N VAL A 835 11.06 -6.66 -51.78
CA VAL A 835 10.57 -7.56 -52.83
C VAL A 835 11.61 -7.69 -53.95
N CYS A 836 12.23 -6.59 -54.40
CA CYS A 836 13.31 -6.64 -55.40
C CYS A 836 14.52 -7.48 -54.97
N ALA A 837 14.85 -7.46 -53.67
CA ALA A 837 15.94 -8.24 -53.11
C ALA A 837 15.62 -9.74 -53.01
N PHE A 838 14.34 -10.08 -52.86
CA PHE A 838 13.85 -11.44 -52.82
C PHE A 838 13.65 -12.02 -54.24
N ASP A 839 12.97 -11.28 -55.11
CA ASP A 839 12.80 -11.58 -56.52
C ASP A 839 13.26 -10.43 -57.43
N SER A 840 14.48 -10.57 -57.95
CA SER A 840 15.06 -9.65 -58.93
C SER A 840 14.20 -9.46 -60.19
N TYR A 841 13.31 -10.41 -60.52
CA TYR A 841 12.41 -10.28 -61.67
C TYR A 841 11.48 -9.06 -61.55
N CYS A 842 11.02 -8.76 -60.33
CA CYS A 842 10.08 -7.67 -60.06
C CYS A 842 10.62 -6.29 -60.47
N CYS A 843 11.95 -6.14 -60.48
CA CYS A 843 12.60 -4.83 -60.64
C CYS A 843 13.55 -4.79 -61.86
N GLU A 844 13.84 -5.95 -62.45
CA GLU A 844 14.58 -6.03 -63.73
C GLU A 844 13.66 -6.27 -64.93
N VAL A 845 12.47 -6.85 -64.73
CA VAL A 845 11.61 -7.31 -65.83
C VAL A 845 10.21 -6.72 -65.77
N ALA A 846 9.43 -7.00 -64.72
CA ALA A 846 8.05 -6.51 -64.57
C ALA A 846 7.54 -6.70 -63.14
N TRP A 847 6.70 -5.78 -62.68
CA TRP A 847 5.98 -5.90 -61.41
C TRP A 847 4.64 -6.63 -61.65
N ASP A 848 4.61 -7.95 -61.50
CA ASP A 848 3.44 -8.78 -61.83
C ASP A 848 2.68 -9.25 -60.58
N ALA A 849 1.69 -10.13 -60.78
CA ALA A 849 0.85 -10.63 -59.69
C ALA A 849 1.66 -11.32 -58.58
N ALA A 850 2.76 -12.00 -58.91
CA ALA A 850 3.61 -12.61 -57.90
C ALA A 850 4.32 -11.54 -57.06
N CYS A 851 4.82 -10.47 -57.69
CA CYS A 851 5.39 -9.33 -56.99
C CYS A 851 4.39 -8.66 -56.03
N VAL A 852 3.11 -8.56 -56.43
CA VAL A 852 2.03 -8.02 -55.60
C VAL A 852 1.69 -8.96 -54.43
N ASP A 853 1.63 -10.27 -54.65
CA ASP A 853 1.40 -11.27 -53.57
C ASP A 853 2.60 -11.32 -52.58
N GLU A 854 3.80 -11.07 -53.09
CA GLU A 854 5.03 -10.98 -52.30
C GLU A 854 5.05 -9.76 -51.37
N VAL A 855 4.33 -8.67 -51.67
CA VAL A 855 4.20 -7.51 -50.76
C VAL A 855 3.63 -7.93 -49.40
N ALA A 856 2.57 -8.75 -49.40
CA ALA A 856 1.97 -9.25 -48.15
C ALA A 856 2.89 -10.22 -47.41
N THR A 857 3.63 -11.04 -48.15
CA THR A 857 4.45 -12.10 -47.55
C THR A 857 5.80 -11.58 -47.04
N ILE A 858 6.39 -10.60 -47.72
CA ILE A 858 7.75 -10.09 -47.43
C ILE A 858 7.68 -8.86 -46.53
N CYS A 859 6.72 -7.98 -46.77
CA CYS A 859 6.61 -6.70 -46.07
C CYS A 859 5.50 -6.68 -45.02
N GLY A 860 4.61 -7.68 -45.00
CA GLY A 860 3.46 -7.71 -44.10
C GLY A 860 2.37 -6.70 -44.46
N GLU A 861 2.38 -6.16 -45.69
CA GLU A 861 1.44 -5.15 -46.16
C GLU A 861 0.38 -5.76 -47.08
N THR A 862 -0.90 -5.45 -46.88
CA THR A 862 -1.99 -5.98 -47.70
C THR A 862 -2.32 -5.07 -48.87
N CYS A 863 -2.16 -5.59 -50.09
CA CYS A 863 -2.55 -4.92 -51.32
C CYS A 863 -4.03 -5.11 -51.63
N GLU A 864 -4.87 -4.35 -50.94
CA GLU A 864 -6.29 -4.20 -51.29
C GLU A 864 -6.49 -2.88 -52.05
N ALA A 865 -7.19 -2.93 -53.18
CA ALA A 865 -7.39 -1.76 -54.04
C ALA A 865 -8.45 -0.83 -53.42
N ASP A 866 -8.00 0.27 -52.81
CA ASP A 866 -8.85 1.33 -52.26
C ASP A 866 -9.61 2.10 -53.38
N THR A 867 -10.94 2.04 -53.37
CA THR A 867 -11.84 2.89 -54.18
C THR A 867 -12.50 4.01 -53.37
N CYS A 868 -11.97 4.38 -52.20
CA CYS A 868 -12.63 5.38 -51.37
C CYS A 868 -12.24 6.84 -51.66
N GLY A 869 -13.22 7.74 -51.86
CA GLY A 869 -13.04 9.20 -51.93
C GLY A 869 -13.32 9.89 -53.28
N ASP A 870 -14.10 9.27 -54.17
CA ASP A 870 -14.47 9.82 -55.49
C ASP A 870 -15.78 10.66 -55.48
N GLY A 871 -16.48 10.70 -54.34
CA GLY A 871 -17.71 11.45 -54.14
C GLY A 871 -19.00 10.72 -54.54
N VAL A 872 -18.94 9.43 -54.91
CA VAL A 872 -20.10 8.64 -55.35
C VAL A 872 -20.07 7.23 -54.79
N CYS A 873 -20.91 6.93 -53.80
CA CYS A 873 -21.07 5.57 -53.27
C CYS A 873 -21.48 4.55 -54.36
N GLY A 874 -20.50 3.79 -54.85
CA GLY A 874 -20.57 2.92 -56.03
C GLY A 874 -20.88 1.44 -55.75
N GLU A 875 -20.95 0.65 -56.82
CA GLU A 875 -21.18 -0.80 -56.75
C GLU A 875 -19.87 -1.49 -56.30
N GLY A 876 -19.78 -1.85 -55.01
CA GLY A 876 -18.56 -2.36 -54.37
C GLY A 876 -18.00 -1.46 -53.26
N GLU A 877 -18.63 -0.31 -53.02
CA GLU A 877 -18.37 0.58 -51.89
C GLU A 877 -19.56 0.52 -50.93
N ASP A 878 -19.25 0.41 -49.64
CA ASP A 878 -20.22 0.52 -48.56
C ASP A 878 -19.65 1.42 -47.46
N CYS A 879 -20.42 1.63 -46.40
CA CYS A 879 -20.03 2.50 -45.30
C CYS A 879 -18.83 1.98 -44.47
N GLY A 880 -18.47 0.69 -44.60
CA GLY A 880 -17.35 0.05 -43.92
C GLY A 880 -16.08 0.00 -44.77
N SER A 881 -16.23 -0.10 -46.09
CA SER A 881 -15.13 -0.03 -47.08
C SER A 881 -14.84 1.39 -47.57
N CYS A 882 -15.83 2.30 -47.56
CA CYS A 882 -15.64 3.72 -47.87
C CYS A 882 -16.63 4.66 -47.15
N SER A 883 -16.34 4.98 -45.90
CA SER A 883 -17.17 5.90 -45.09
C SER A 883 -17.19 7.36 -45.56
N LEU A 884 -16.24 7.76 -46.42
CA LEU A 884 -16.08 9.14 -46.90
C LEU A 884 -17.19 9.52 -47.90
N ASP A 885 -17.62 8.58 -48.77
CA ASP A 885 -18.63 8.81 -49.81
C ASP A 885 -19.97 8.11 -49.53
N CYS A 886 -19.95 6.94 -48.87
CA CYS A 886 -21.15 6.17 -48.53
C CYS A 886 -21.77 6.55 -47.17
N GLY A 887 -21.10 7.42 -46.40
CA GLY A 887 -21.52 7.81 -45.05
C GLY A 887 -21.18 6.76 -43.99
N SER A 888 -21.44 7.07 -42.73
CA SER A 888 -21.16 6.16 -41.60
C SER A 888 -22.14 4.99 -41.57
N CYS A 889 -21.65 3.78 -41.27
CA CYS A 889 -22.55 2.63 -41.16
C CYS A 889 -23.57 2.84 -40.04
N PRO A 890 -24.86 2.56 -40.28
CA PRO A 890 -25.77 2.25 -39.20
C PRO A 890 -25.17 1.09 -38.41
N THR A 891 -25.13 1.20 -37.09
CA THR A 891 -24.82 0.05 -36.24
C THR A 891 -25.89 -1.01 -36.46
N CYS A 892 -25.49 -2.25 -36.79
CA CYS A 892 -26.44 -3.35 -36.85
C CYS A 892 -27.15 -3.51 -35.50
N GLU A 893 -28.43 -3.88 -35.53
CA GLU A 893 -29.22 -4.08 -34.32
C GLU A 893 -28.66 -5.24 -33.46
N HIS A 894 -28.01 -6.20 -34.13
CA HIS A 894 -27.18 -7.27 -33.57
C HIS A 894 -26.16 -7.73 -34.62
N GLU A 895 -25.20 -8.57 -34.23
CA GLU A 895 -24.16 -9.08 -35.13
C GLU A 895 -24.72 -10.03 -36.20
N VAL A 896 -24.01 -10.16 -37.32
CA VAL A 896 -24.44 -10.97 -38.50
C VAL A 896 -24.52 -12.47 -38.20
N CYS A 897 -23.72 -12.95 -37.24
CA CYS A 897 -23.75 -14.33 -36.78
C CYS A 897 -24.84 -14.61 -35.71
N ASP A 898 -25.57 -13.59 -35.26
CA ASP A 898 -26.63 -13.73 -34.26
C ASP A 898 -28.02 -13.69 -34.93
N PRO A 899 -28.95 -14.61 -34.60
CA PRO A 899 -30.33 -14.51 -35.07
C PRO A 899 -31.08 -13.38 -34.37
N GLY A 900 -32.00 -12.72 -35.07
CA GLY A 900 -32.80 -11.65 -34.48
C GLY A 900 -33.65 -10.85 -35.45
N ALA A 901 -33.87 -9.58 -35.14
CA ALA A 901 -34.62 -8.66 -35.99
C ALA A 901 -33.96 -8.55 -37.38
N PRO A 902 -34.72 -8.34 -38.46
CA PRO A 902 -34.12 -8.24 -39.79
C PRO A 902 -33.07 -7.12 -39.83
N LEU A 903 -31.81 -7.48 -40.13
CA LEU A 903 -30.70 -6.53 -40.18
C LEU A 903 -30.85 -5.57 -41.37
N ASP A 904 -30.48 -4.31 -41.15
CA ASP A 904 -30.44 -3.32 -42.23
C ASP A 904 -29.34 -3.74 -43.21
N PRO A 905 -29.64 -3.94 -44.51
CA PRO A 905 -28.63 -4.29 -45.51
C PRO A 905 -27.47 -3.29 -45.60
N ALA A 906 -27.63 -2.06 -45.08
CA ALA A 906 -26.58 -1.05 -45.06
C ALA A 906 -25.71 -1.07 -43.79
N CYS A 907 -26.02 -1.91 -42.79
CA CYS A 907 -25.31 -1.91 -41.50
C CYS A 907 -24.01 -2.73 -41.52
N ASP A 908 -23.94 -3.76 -42.36
CA ASP A 908 -22.78 -4.64 -42.51
C ASP A 908 -22.71 -5.19 -43.96
N PRO A 909 -21.52 -5.26 -44.58
CA PRO A 909 -21.37 -5.74 -45.97
C PRO A 909 -21.80 -7.20 -46.16
N CYS A 910 -21.62 -8.05 -45.14
CA CYS A 910 -22.13 -9.41 -45.14
C CYS A 910 -23.64 -9.44 -44.96
N ALA A 911 -24.20 -8.57 -44.10
CA ALA A 911 -25.64 -8.40 -44.00
C ALA A 911 -26.23 -8.04 -45.37
N GLN A 912 -25.59 -7.13 -46.10
CA GLN A 912 -25.95 -6.73 -47.46
C GLN A 912 -25.92 -7.91 -48.45
N ALA A 913 -24.86 -8.73 -48.42
CA ALA A 913 -24.67 -9.85 -49.34
C ALA A 913 -25.71 -10.95 -49.13
N VAL A 914 -26.00 -11.31 -47.88
CA VAL A 914 -27.05 -12.27 -47.52
C VAL A 914 -28.42 -11.71 -47.85
N CYS A 915 -28.64 -10.42 -47.60
CA CYS A 915 -29.87 -9.71 -47.96
C CYS A 915 -30.17 -9.70 -49.47
N ALA A 916 -29.14 -9.57 -50.29
CA ALA A 916 -29.24 -9.63 -51.74
C ALA A 916 -29.52 -11.05 -52.24
N ALA A 917 -29.01 -12.07 -51.54
CA ALA A 917 -29.22 -13.48 -51.86
C ALA A 917 -30.59 -13.99 -51.39
N ASP A 918 -31.02 -13.58 -50.19
CA ASP A 918 -32.28 -13.95 -49.57
C ASP A 918 -32.97 -12.72 -48.94
N PRO A 919 -33.89 -12.07 -49.68
CA PRO A 919 -34.61 -10.90 -49.20
C PRO A 919 -35.45 -11.14 -47.94
N TYR A 920 -35.68 -12.40 -47.54
CA TYR A 920 -36.37 -12.73 -46.30
C TYR A 920 -35.62 -12.19 -45.08
N CYS A 921 -34.29 -12.27 -45.09
CA CYS A 921 -33.40 -11.94 -43.97
C CYS A 921 -33.48 -10.47 -43.51
N CYS A 922 -33.82 -9.55 -44.41
CA CYS A 922 -33.85 -8.10 -44.14
C CYS A 922 -35.26 -7.51 -44.16
N SER A 923 -36.28 -8.34 -44.41
CA SER A 923 -37.67 -7.87 -44.47
C SER A 923 -38.59 -8.58 -43.49
N ASN A 924 -38.18 -9.73 -42.93
CA ASN A 924 -38.98 -10.50 -41.99
C ASN A 924 -38.22 -10.78 -40.71
N GLU A 925 -37.12 -11.53 -40.78
CA GLU A 925 -36.36 -11.98 -39.62
C GLU A 925 -34.97 -12.45 -40.07
N TRP A 926 -33.94 -12.13 -39.27
CA TRP A 926 -32.59 -12.66 -39.46
C TRP A 926 -32.50 -14.01 -38.75
N ASP A 927 -32.93 -15.08 -39.43
CA ASP A 927 -33.02 -16.42 -38.83
C ASP A 927 -31.75 -17.27 -39.09
N ARG A 928 -31.75 -18.53 -38.65
CA ARG A 928 -30.59 -19.42 -38.83
C ARG A 928 -30.22 -19.68 -40.28
N VAL A 929 -31.16 -19.57 -41.22
CA VAL A 929 -30.86 -19.70 -42.65
C VAL A 929 -30.08 -18.48 -43.12
N CYS A 930 -30.36 -17.29 -42.58
CA CYS A 930 -29.61 -16.07 -42.84
C CYS A 930 -28.17 -16.16 -42.30
N VAL A 931 -27.99 -16.71 -41.08
CA VAL A 931 -26.66 -16.94 -40.48
C VAL A 931 -25.86 -17.99 -41.25
N GLU A 932 -26.47 -19.11 -41.65
CA GLU A 932 -25.81 -20.11 -42.51
C GLU A 932 -25.42 -19.51 -43.87
N GLN A 933 -26.28 -18.67 -44.45
CA GLN A 933 -25.97 -17.96 -45.68
C GLN A 933 -24.84 -16.94 -45.48
N ALA A 934 -24.76 -16.27 -44.32
CA ALA A 934 -23.65 -15.37 -43.99
C ALA A 934 -22.32 -16.12 -43.96
N ALA A 935 -22.25 -17.25 -43.24
CA ALA A 935 -21.06 -18.09 -43.17
C ALA A 935 -20.61 -18.58 -44.56
N ASN A 936 -21.57 -18.98 -45.41
CA ASN A 936 -21.28 -19.49 -46.75
C ASN A 936 -20.97 -18.40 -47.78
N THR A 937 -21.55 -17.22 -47.66
CA THR A 937 -21.46 -16.14 -48.66
C THR A 937 -20.29 -15.21 -48.36
N CYS A 938 -20.04 -14.92 -47.08
CA CYS A 938 -19.07 -13.92 -46.65
C CYS A 938 -17.80 -14.53 -46.05
N GLY A 939 -17.75 -15.86 -45.88
CA GLY A 939 -16.59 -16.54 -45.27
C GLY A 939 -16.38 -16.20 -43.79
N VAL A 940 -17.36 -15.57 -43.14
CA VAL A 940 -17.35 -15.35 -41.70
C VAL A 940 -17.36 -16.70 -41.00
N VAL A 941 -16.39 -16.91 -40.11
CA VAL A 941 -16.39 -18.08 -39.23
C VAL A 941 -17.36 -17.77 -38.11
N CYS A 942 -18.66 -17.90 -38.39
CA CYS A 942 -19.64 -18.05 -37.33
C CYS A 942 -19.31 -19.40 -36.70
N GLN A 943 -18.49 -19.39 -35.64
CA GLN A 943 -18.27 -20.60 -34.85
C GLN A 943 -19.65 -21.00 -34.37
N ASP A 944 -20.10 -22.19 -34.79
CA ASP A 944 -21.34 -22.76 -34.32
C ASP A 944 -21.23 -22.93 -32.81
N ALA A 945 -21.68 -21.92 -32.05
CA ALA A 945 -22.28 -22.20 -30.78
C ALA A 945 -23.42 -23.16 -31.13
N CYS A 946 -23.26 -24.43 -30.76
CA CYS A 946 -24.35 -25.38 -30.82
C CYS A 946 -25.62 -24.71 -30.29
N GLU A 947 -26.79 -25.06 -30.85
CA GLU A 947 -28.09 -24.42 -30.57
C GLU A 947 -28.32 -24.10 -29.09
N HIS A 948 -27.75 -24.94 -28.23
CA HIS A 948 -27.38 -24.58 -26.88
C HIS A 948 -26.00 -25.17 -26.54
N ASP A 949 -25.41 -24.68 -25.46
CA ASP A 949 -24.18 -25.16 -24.87
C ASP A 949 -24.17 -26.70 -24.69
N LEU A 950 -23.04 -27.35 -24.98
CA LEU A 950 -22.87 -28.82 -24.94
C LEU A 950 -23.05 -29.39 -23.52
N CYS A 951 -22.84 -28.57 -22.51
CA CYS A 951 -23.02 -28.86 -21.11
C CYS A 951 -24.46 -28.55 -20.61
N SER A 952 -25.36 -28.17 -21.52
CA SER A 952 -26.77 -27.88 -21.21
C SER A 952 -27.71 -28.82 -21.97
N PRO A 953 -28.73 -29.42 -21.33
CA PRO A 953 -29.74 -30.21 -22.03
C PRO A 953 -30.64 -29.34 -22.89
N GLY A 954 -31.08 -29.83 -24.05
CA GLY A 954 -31.97 -29.12 -24.94
C GLY A 954 -32.39 -29.91 -26.18
N GLY A 955 -32.59 -29.19 -27.29
CA GLY A 955 -32.88 -29.77 -28.60
C GLY A 955 -31.80 -30.74 -29.06
N ALA A 956 -32.05 -31.56 -30.07
CA ALA A 956 -30.99 -32.39 -30.63
C ALA A 956 -29.93 -31.49 -31.28
N LEU A 957 -28.68 -31.55 -30.80
CA LEU A 957 -27.59 -30.75 -31.39
C LEU A 957 -27.14 -31.34 -32.72
N ASP A 958 -26.80 -30.47 -33.68
CA ASP A 958 -26.29 -30.89 -34.98
C ASP A 958 -24.91 -31.55 -34.81
N SER A 959 -24.74 -32.75 -35.36
CA SER A 959 -23.47 -33.47 -35.43
C SER A 959 -22.31 -32.73 -36.10
N GLN A 960 -22.56 -31.59 -36.75
CA GLN A 960 -21.56 -30.71 -37.35
C GLN A 960 -21.23 -29.48 -36.49
N CYS A 961 -22.02 -29.14 -35.46
CA CYS A 961 -21.85 -27.88 -34.71
C CYS A 961 -20.58 -27.86 -33.84
N ASP A 962 -20.16 -29.01 -33.32
CA ASP A 962 -18.94 -29.11 -32.53
C ASP A 962 -18.28 -30.50 -32.74
N PRO A 963 -16.94 -30.59 -32.85
CA PRO A 963 -16.23 -31.88 -32.97
C PRO A 963 -16.55 -32.87 -31.82
N CYS A 964 -16.79 -32.37 -30.61
CA CYS A 964 -17.28 -33.11 -29.46
C CYS A 964 -18.70 -33.63 -29.69
N VAL A 965 -19.62 -32.78 -30.19
CA VAL A 965 -20.98 -33.21 -30.53
C VAL A 965 -20.92 -34.32 -31.57
N SER A 966 -20.09 -34.17 -32.61
CA SER A 966 -19.86 -35.21 -33.61
C SER A 966 -19.42 -36.55 -32.99
N ALA A 967 -18.51 -36.51 -32.02
CA ALA A 967 -18.03 -37.68 -31.30
C ALA A 967 -19.12 -38.32 -30.40
N VAL A 968 -19.94 -37.50 -29.74
CA VAL A 968 -21.06 -37.95 -28.91
C VAL A 968 -22.18 -38.54 -29.79
N CYS A 969 -22.54 -37.90 -30.90
CA CYS A 969 -23.51 -38.40 -31.88
C CYS A 969 -23.10 -39.76 -32.47
N ALA A 970 -21.80 -39.94 -32.70
CA ALA A 970 -21.26 -41.20 -33.21
C ALA A 970 -21.33 -42.34 -32.18
N ALA A 971 -21.28 -42.00 -30.89
CA ALA A 971 -21.36 -42.94 -29.79
C ALA A 971 -22.80 -43.24 -29.35
N ASP A 972 -23.67 -42.23 -29.34
CA ASP A 972 -25.10 -42.35 -29.12
C ASP A 972 -25.90 -41.50 -30.13
N PRO A 973 -26.44 -42.13 -31.19
CA PRO A 973 -27.24 -41.43 -32.20
C PRO A 973 -28.52 -40.79 -31.64
N TYR A 974 -28.96 -41.14 -30.42
CA TYR A 974 -30.15 -40.52 -29.81
C TYR A 974 -29.94 -39.02 -29.60
N CYS A 975 -28.74 -38.62 -29.17
CA CYS A 975 -28.38 -37.24 -28.81
C CYS A 975 -28.58 -36.23 -29.95
N CYS A 976 -28.47 -36.70 -31.18
CA CYS A 976 -28.47 -35.84 -32.37
C CYS A 976 -29.64 -36.13 -33.32
N ASN A 977 -30.50 -37.09 -32.96
CA ASN A 977 -31.73 -37.38 -33.72
C ASN A 977 -33.01 -37.12 -32.93
N ASN A 978 -32.94 -36.98 -31.60
CA ASN A 978 -34.13 -36.82 -30.76
C ASN A 978 -34.01 -35.63 -29.81
N SER A 979 -33.00 -35.65 -28.93
CA SER A 979 -32.79 -34.58 -27.95
C SER A 979 -31.41 -34.69 -27.34
N TRP A 980 -30.77 -33.56 -27.05
CA TRP A 980 -29.56 -33.51 -26.25
C TRP A 980 -29.94 -33.54 -24.77
N ASP A 981 -30.16 -34.73 -24.23
CA ASP A 981 -30.59 -34.89 -22.84
C ASP A 981 -29.42 -34.99 -21.86
N ARG A 982 -29.72 -35.23 -20.58
CA ARG A 982 -28.71 -35.34 -19.52
C ARG A 982 -27.66 -36.43 -19.78
N ALA A 983 -28.03 -37.52 -20.45
CA ALA A 983 -27.06 -38.57 -20.79
C ALA A 983 -26.09 -38.08 -21.88
N CYS A 984 -26.58 -37.28 -22.83
CA CYS A 984 -25.75 -36.64 -23.85
C CYS A 984 -24.74 -35.66 -23.26
N VAL A 985 -25.16 -34.84 -22.28
CA VAL A 985 -24.28 -33.93 -21.53
C VAL A 985 -23.22 -34.69 -20.73
N GLU A 986 -23.60 -35.73 -19.99
CA GLU A 986 -22.65 -36.57 -19.25
C GLU A 986 -21.67 -37.27 -20.20
N GLN A 987 -22.12 -37.67 -21.38
CA GLN A 987 -21.27 -38.29 -22.39
C GLN A 987 -20.35 -37.30 -23.09
N ALA A 988 -20.77 -36.05 -23.31
CA ALA A 988 -19.94 -34.96 -23.79
C ALA A 988 -18.82 -34.62 -22.80
N ALA A 989 -19.14 -34.48 -21.51
CA ALA A 989 -18.15 -34.26 -20.45
C ALA A 989 -17.07 -35.36 -20.44
N ASN A 990 -17.49 -36.62 -20.55
CA ASN A 990 -16.58 -37.77 -20.50
C ASN A 990 -15.78 -37.99 -21.80
N THR A 991 -16.38 -37.75 -22.96
CA THR A 991 -15.75 -38.02 -24.26
C THR A 991 -14.80 -36.89 -24.65
N CYS A 992 -15.09 -35.67 -24.23
CA CYS A 992 -14.41 -34.46 -24.70
C CYS A 992 -13.65 -33.73 -23.60
N GLY A 993 -13.67 -34.25 -22.36
CA GLY A 993 -12.94 -33.66 -21.23
C GLY A 993 -13.50 -32.32 -20.76
N LEU A 994 -14.79 -32.06 -21.02
CA LEU A 994 -15.46 -30.82 -20.64
C LEU A 994 -15.86 -30.84 -19.15
N THR A 995 -15.69 -29.70 -18.47
CA THR A 995 -16.15 -29.50 -17.10
C THR A 995 -17.52 -28.84 -17.10
N CYS A 996 -18.57 -29.65 -17.25
CA CYS A 996 -19.94 -29.16 -17.33
C CYS A 996 -20.52 -28.85 -15.92
N THR A 997 -20.38 -27.61 -15.45
CA THR A 997 -21.10 -27.10 -14.26
C THR A 997 -22.25 -26.20 -14.73
N GLN A 998 -23.49 -26.65 -14.53
CA GLN A 998 -24.66 -25.95 -15.06
C GLN A 998 -25.02 -24.75 -14.19
N ALA A 999 -25.21 -23.55 -14.77
CA ALA A 999 -25.79 -22.42 -14.04
C ALA A 999 -27.26 -22.70 -13.66
N CYS A 1000 -27.72 -22.17 -12.53
CA CYS A 1000 -29.10 -22.32 -12.10
C CYS A 1000 -30.08 -21.62 -13.05
N SER A 1001 -31.29 -22.17 -13.20
CA SER A 1001 -32.33 -21.64 -14.12
C SER A 1001 -32.76 -20.21 -13.81
N HIS A 1002 -32.46 -19.73 -12.61
CA HIS A 1002 -32.42 -18.33 -12.22
C HIS A 1002 -31.47 -18.18 -11.03
N ASP A 1003 -31.15 -16.93 -10.67
CA ASP A 1003 -30.28 -16.61 -9.54
C ASP A 1003 -30.84 -17.17 -8.21
N LEU A 1004 -29.96 -17.66 -7.33
CA LEU A 1004 -30.30 -18.18 -5.99
C LEU A 1004 -30.97 -17.12 -5.10
N CYS A 1005 -30.73 -15.85 -5.39
CA CYS A 1005 -31.30 -14.68 -4.75
C CYS A 1005 -32.62 -14.21 -5.36
N SER A 1006 -33.07 -14.83 -6.45
CA SER A 1006 -34.32 -14.50 -7.12
C SER A 1006 -35.35 -15.60 -6.92
N ALA A 1007 -36.59 -15.22 -6.59
CA ALA A 1007 -37.67 -16.20 -6.50
C ALA A 1007 -38.12 -16.64 -7.91
N GLY A 1008 -38.42 -17.92 -8.09
CA GLY A 1008 -38.77 -18.50 -9.38
C GLY A 1008 -39.23 -19.96 -9.30
N GLU A 1009 -39.06 -20.69 -10.40
CA GLU A 1009 -39.34 -22.12 -10.44
C GLU A 1009 -38.36 -22.91 -9.57
N GLY A 1010 -38.65 -24.17 -9.25
CA GLY A 1010 -37.74 -24.93 -8.39
C GLY A 1010 -36.36 -25.12 -9.03
N LEU A 1011 -35.28 -24.76 -8.32
CA LEU A 1011 -33.91 -24.91 -8.84
C LEU A 1011 -33.43 -26.36 -8.78
N ASP A 1012 -32.64 -26.78 -9.77
CA ASP A 1012 -32.02 -28.12 -9.76
C ASP A 1012 -30.93 -28.18 -8.67
N PRO A 1013 -30.95 -29.13 -7.73
CA PRO A 1013 -29.89 -29.29 -6.73
C PRO A 1013 -28.48 -29.50 -7.29
N ALA A 1014 -28.33 -29.79 -8.58
CA ALA A 1014 -27.05 -29.95 -9.26
C ALA A 1014 -26.52 -28.66 -9.91
N CYS A 1015 -27.31 -27.58 -9.98
CA CYS A 1015 -26.90 -26.34 -10.64
C CYS A 1015 -25.95 -25.49 -9.79
N ASP A 1016 -26.07 -25.57 -8.47
CA ASP A 1016 -25.17 -24.86 -7.56
C ASP A 1016 -25.03 -25.65 -6.25
N PRO A 1017 -23.82 -25.74 -5.66
CA PRO A 1017 -23.63 -26.38 -4.36
C PRO A 1017 -24.55 -25.84 -3.26
N CYS A 1018 -24.87 -24.54 -3.30
CA CYS A 1018 -25.86 -23.88 -2.46
C CYS A 1018 -27.28 -24.34 -2.78
N ALA A 1019 -27.67 -24.39 -4.06
CA ALA A 1019 -28.95 -24.98 -4.46
C ALA A 1019 -29.08 -26.38 -3.89
N SER A 1020 -28.04 -27.21 -4.04
CA SER A 1020 -27.97 -28.55 -3.45
C SER A 1020 -28.24 -28.58 -1.94
N ALA A 1021 -27.59 -27.67 -1.20
CA ALA A 1021 -27.72 -27.58 0.25
C ALA A 1021 -29.13 -27.14 0.67
N VAL A 1022 -29.71 -26.15 -0.01
CA VAL A 1022 -31.08 -25.67 0.24
C VAL A 1022 -32.10 -26.74 -0.15
N CYS A 1023 -31.95 -27.39 -1.29
CA CYS A 1023 -32.80 -28.52 -1.73
C CYS A 1023 -32.78 -29.71 -0.77
N ALA A 1024 -31.62 -29.99 -0.16
CA ALA A 1024 -31.47 -31.06 0.81
C ALA A 1024 -32.16 -30.72 2.15
N ALA A 1025 -32.21 -29.44 2.50
CA ALA A 1025 -32.88 -28.94 3.71
C ALA A 1025 -34.40 -28.78 3.52
N ASP A 1026 -34.81 -28.24 2.37
CA ASP A 1026 -36.19 -27.99 1.99
C ASP A 1026 -36.48 -28.47 0.55
N PRO A 1027 -36.96 -29.72 0.39
CA PRO A 1027 -37.27 -30.27 -0.93
C PRO A 1027 -38.35 -29.48 -1.70
N TYR A 1028 -39.10 -28.59 -1.04
CA TYR A 1028 -40.06 -27.72 -1.73
C TYR A 1028 -39.37 -26.79 -2.71
N CYS A 1029 -38.20 -26.26 -2.35
CA CYS A 1029 -37.43 -25.29 -3.14
C CYS A 1029 -37.05 -25.80 -4.53
N CYS A 1030 -37.06 -27.12 -4.72
CA CYS A 1030 -36.48 -27.76 -5.91
C CYS A 1030 -37.48 -28.67 -6.63
N ASN A 1031 -38.53 -29.11 -5.94
CA ASN A 1031 -39.61 -29.87 -6.57
C ASN A 1031 -40.81 -29.00 -6.98
N ASN A 1032 -40.95 -27.80 -6.37
CA ASN A 1032 -42.15 -26.98 -6.55
C ASN A 1032 -41.81 -25.55 -7.01
N ALA A 1033 -41.12 -24.76 -6.17
CA ALA A 1033 -40.80 -23.37 -6.47
C ALA A 1033 -39.70 -22.85 -5.55
N TRP A 1034 -38.82 -22.02 -6.08
CA TRP A 1034 -37.81 -21.29 -5.30
C TRP A 1034 -38.44 -19.98 -4.81
N ASP A 1035 -39.03 -19.99 -3.61
CA ASP A 1035 -39.72 -18.81 -3.07
C ASP A 1035 -38.82 -17.97 -2.13
N ALA A 1036 -39.37 -16.90 -1.54
CA ALA A 1036 -38.62 -16.02 -0.63
C ALA A 1036 -37.97 -16.77 0.55
N ARG A 1037 -38.52 -17.91 0.99
CA ARG A 1037 -37.88 -18.72 2.04
C ARG A 1037 -36.70 -19.52 1.50
N CYS A 1038 -36.73 -19.93 0.24
CA CYS A 1038 -35.62 -20.57 -0.43
C CYS A 1038 -34.46 -19.58 -0.62
N VAL A 1039 -34.77 -18.32 -0.98
CA VAL A 1039 -33.81 -17.21 -1.04
C VAL A 1039 -33.20 -16.91 0.34
N ASP A 1040 -34.01 -16.78 1.40
CA ASP A 1040 -33.52 -16.58 2.78
C ASP A 1040 -32.64 -17.75 3.26
N GLN A 1041 -33.01 -18.98 2.89
CA GLN A 1041 -32.23 -20.18 3.21
C GLN A 1041 -30.93 -20.24 2.43
N ALA A 1042 -30.90 -19.80 1.17
CA ALA A 1042 -29.68 -19.68 0.38
C ALA A 1042 -28.73 -18.62 0.98
N ALA A 1043 -29.26 -17.45 1.35
CA ALA A 1043 -28.50 -16.41 2.04
C ALA A 1043 -27.90 -16.91 3.38
N SER A 1044 -28.69 -17.67 4.15
CA SER A 1044 -28.27 -18.16 5.47
C SER A 1044 -27.35 -19.39 5.43
N ALA A 1045 -27.58 -20.33 4.51
CA ALA A 1045 -26.84 -21.58 4.42
C ALA A 1045 -25.56 -21.45 3.60
N CYS A 1046 -25.50 -20.48 2.70
CA CYS A 1046 -24.43 -20.32 1.71
C CYS A 1046 -23.73 -18.96 1.77
N GLY A 1047 -24.19 -18.04 2.62
CA GLY A 1047 -23.53 -16.74 2.83
C GLY A 1047 -23.72 -15.72 1.70
N LEU A 1048 -24.75 -15.88 0.86
CA LEU A 1048 -25.04 -14.96 -0.26
C LEU A 1048 -25.70 -13.67 0.24
N SER A 1049 -25.28 -12.51 -0.30
CA SER A 1049 -25.94 -11.21 -0.07
C SER A 1049 -26.83 -10.83 -1.26
N CYS A 1050 -28.11 -11.16 -1.17
CA CYS A 1050 -29.09 -10.84 -2.19
C CYS A 1050 -29.50 -9.34 -2.09
N GLY A 1051 -28.96 -8.47 -2.95
CA GLY A 1051 -29.28 -7.03 -3.01
C GLY A 1051 -30.53 -6.68 -3.83
N CYS A 1052 -30.88 -5.39 -3.92
CA CYS A 1052 -31.97 -4.91 -4.77
C CYS A 1052 -31.71 -5.21 -6.27
N SER A 1053 -32.78 -5.39 -7.05
CA SER A 1053 -32.71 -5.70 -8.48
C SER A 1053 -32.07 -4.60 -9.34
N HIS A 1054 -31.99 -3.38 -8.82
CA HIS A 1054 -31.19 -2.26 -9.33
C HIS A 1054 -30.92 -1.26 -8.19
N ASP A 1055 -30.10 -0.24 -8.45
CA ASP A 1055 -29.79 0.81 -7.47
C ASP A 1055 -31.06 1.56 -7.04
N VAL A 1056 -31.13 1.92 -5.76
CA VAL A 1056 -32.29 2.61 -5.16
C VAL A 1056 -32.49 4.02 -5.73
N CYS A 1057 -31.45 4.62 -6.33
CA CYS A 1057 -31.49 5.95 -6.95
C CYS A 1057 -31.87 5.92 -8.43
N ASP A 1058 -31.94 4.73 -9.05
CA ASP A 1058 -32.30 4.56 -10.45
C ASP A 1058 -33.79 4.24 -10.61
N THR A 1059 -34.46 4.88 -11.56
CA THR A 1059 -35.85 4.55 -11.90
C THR A 1059 -35.92 3.22 -12.64
N GLY A 1060 -36.87 2.36 -12.29
CA GLY A 1060 -36.92 1.02 -12.86
C GLY A 1060 -38.14 0.20 -12.47
N VAL A 1061 -37.97 -1.12 -12.50
CA VAL A 1061 -39.00 -2.06 -12.03
C VAL A 1061 -39.23 -1.89 -10.53
N ALA A 1062 -40.39 -2.28 -10.02
CA ALA A 1062 -40.68 -2.16 -8.59
C ALA A 1062 -39.62 -2.91 -7.76
N LEU A 1063 -39.05 -2.23 -6.74
CA LEU A 1063 -38.11 -2.82 -5.80
C LEU A 1063 -38.85 -3.53 -4.65
N ASP A 1064 -38.35 -4.69 -4.22
CA ASP A 1064 -38.95 -5.46 -3.13
C ASP A 1064 -38.76 -4.77 -1.78
N ALA A 1065 -39.84 -4.67 -1.00
CA ALA A 1065 -39.87 -4.10 0.34
C ALA A 1065 -39.07 -4.97 1.33
N GLY A 1066 -37.75 -4.87 1.28
CA GLY A 1066 -36.81 -5.66 2.05
C GLY A 1066 -35.41 -5.77 1.44
N CYS A 1067 -35.24 -5.38 0.17
CA CYS A 1067 -33.94 -5.44 -0.50
C CYS A 1067 -32.98 -4.32 -0.02
N ASP A 1068 -33.52 -3.20 0.46
CA ASP A 1068 -32.81 -2.11 1.12
C ASP A 1068 -33.69 -1.45 2.19
N TRP A 1069 -33.06 -0.84 3.20
CA TRP A 1069 -33.79 -0.21 4.30
C TRP A 1069 -34.53 1.06 3.86
N CYS A 1070 -33.98 1.83 2.92
CA CYS A 1070 -34.61 3.01 2.33
C CYS A 1070 -35.81 2.60 1.47
N VAL A 1071 -35.66 1.51 0.69
CA VAL A 1071 -36.76 0.93 -0.10
C VAL A 1071 -37.93 0.56 0.80
N SER A 1072 -37.66 -0.10 1.93
CA SER A 1072 -38.70 -0.49 2.90
C SER A 1072 -39.46 0.72 3.46
N GLU A 1073 -38.78 1.84 3.72
CA GLU A 1073 -39.41 3.08 4.19
C GLU A 1073 -40.24 3.77 3.08
N VAL A 1074 -39.75 3.81 1.83
CA VAL A 1074 -40.48 4.37 0.69
C VAL A 1074 -41.72 3.53 0.39
N CYS A 1075 -41.62 2.19 0.35
CA CYS A 1075 -42.78 1.30 0.14
C CYS A 1075 -43.87 1.48 1.20
N ALA A 1076 -43.49 1.83 2.44
CA ALA A 1076 -44.42 2.10 3.52
C ALA A 1076 -45.17 3.43 3.35
N GLN A 1077 -44.55 4.40 2.66
CA GLN A 1077 -45.14 5.72 2.39
C GLN A 1077 -45.91 5.76 1.06
N ASP A 1078 -45.33 5.16 0.01
CA ASP A 1078 -45.94 5.01 -1.30
C ASP A 1078 -45.86 3.54 -1.76
N PRO A 1079 -46.93 2.75 -1.53
CA PRO A 1079 -46.99 1.38 -1.99
C PRO A 1079 -46.94 1.23 -3.51
N TYR A 1080 -47.12 2.31 -4.29
CA TYR A 1080 -47.04 2.24 -5.75
C TYR A 1080 -45.62 1.87 -6.21
N CYS A 1081 -44.60 2.45 -5.57
CA CYS A 1081 -43.18 2.25 -5.90
C CYS A 1081 -42.74 0.77 -5.85
N CYS A 1082 -43.42 -0.04 -5.05
CA CYS A 1082 -43.04 -1.43 -4.77
C CYS A 1082 -44.06 -2.46 -5.27
N ASN A 1083 -45.20 -2.01 -5.83
CA ASN A 1083 -46.17 -2.89 -6.46
C ASN A 1083 -46.21 -2.76 -7.98
N ASN A 1084 -45.72 -1.64 -8.54
CA ASN A 1084 -45.86 -1.34 -9.96
C ASN A 1084 -44.55 -0.95 -10.63
N ALA A 1085 -43.91 0.14 -10.20
CA ALA A 1085 -42.66 0.65 -10.77
C ALA A 1085 -41.97 1.58 -9.77
N TRP A 1086 -40.64 1.60 -9.77
CA TRP A 1086 -39.84 2.49 -8.92
C TRP A 1086 -39.58 3.79 -9.71
N ASP A 1087 -40.40 4.83 -9.48
CA ASP A 1087 -40.46 6.08 -10.27
C ASP A 1087 -40.25 7.38 -9.47
#